data_AF-W7SWE3-F1
#
_entry.id   AF-W7SWE3-F1
#
_cell.length_a   1.000
_cell.length_b   1.000
_cell.length_c   1.000
_cell.angle_alpha   90.00
_cell.angle_beta   90.00
_cell.angle_gamma   90.00
#
_symmetry.space_group_name_H-M   'P 1'
#
loop_
_entity.id
_entity.type
_entity.pdbx_description
1 polymer ?
#
loop_
_entity_poly.entity_id
_entity_poly.type
_entity_poly.pdbx_seq_one_letter_code
_entity_poly.pdbx_strand_id
1 'polypeptide(L)'
;MTTTEHLIDTVEHAASTPEHAQPYRELGLKDDEYQRIRDILGRRPTDAELAMYSVMWSEHCSYKSSKIHLAYFGKTTTEEMRAKMLAGIGENAGVVDIGDGWAVTFKVESHNHPSYVEPYQGAATGVGGIVRDIMAMGARPIAVVDPLRFGPADAPDTRRVLHGVVAGVGGYGNCLGLPNIGGELVFDASYAGNPLLNAGCIGALRVEDLHLAHASGTGNKVILFGARTGLDGIGGVSVLASDSFSGDEGGAGRKKLPSVQVGDPFTEKVLIECCLELYREGIVVGIQDLGGAGLSCATSELASAGDGGMHVWLDRVPLRATGMTPAEVLSSESQERMMAVVKPSDVDAFMAVCRKWDVIATEVGEVTDGDRLVITWHDQVVVDVPPRTVAHEGPVYHRPIERPADQDALQANGPESLTRPQSAADLRALLLRMISSPNLASKRWVTEQYDRYVRGNTVLAQPADSGMVRVDEQTGRGVALSTDCNGRFCKLDPYQGAQGPGRGVPERGLDRRDAAGGHRLPELRLARGPGRDVAVRAGHQGPGRRLRAAGHPGHRRQRQLLQPDRQHGDPAHAGGRRARRDRRRRPAHPDRLRHGAGRDAAAARRHPRRVRRLRVGARRARPPRRPSAAGRPGAGAAAGRGAGRGFPRRHAVGGARPVRRRPGPGHRRVLPARRDRRADHPARGCRPVRAAVLRVGRPCRGRRAAQRGAPLHRDVHRAGAAVGAHRCGGQGVDRAGDPGPRDVPP
;
A
#
# COMPACT_ATOMS: atom_id res chain seq x y z
N MET A 1 8.25 45.65 9.55
CA MET A 1 7.56 44.35 9.42
C MET A 1 8.09 43.48 10.53
N THR A 2 7.31 43.29 11.59
CA THR A 2 7.56 42.24 12.56
C THR A 2 7.20 40.92 11.89
N THR A 3 8.18 40.02 11.74
CA THR A 3 7.87 38.59 11.64
C THR A 3 7.23 38.21 12.97
N THR A 4 5.98 37.77 12.93
CA THR A 4 5.44 36.96 14.02
C THR A 4 6.19 35.64 13.96
N GLU A 5 7.19 35.47 14.83
CA GLU A 5 7.76 34.15 15.05
C GLU A 5 6.63 33.27 15.56
N HIS A 6 6.29 32.24 14.78
CA HIS A 6 5.38 31.20 15.26
C HIS A 6 6.10 30.54 16.44
N LEU A 7 5.61 30.79 17.65
CA LEU A 7 6.23 30.31 18.87
C LEU A 7 6.22 28.78 18.82
N ILE A 8 7.40 28.18 18.72
CA ILE A 8 7.55 26.74 18.59
C ILE A 8 7.13 26.13 19.92
N ASP A 9 6.14 25.25 19.87
CA ASP A 9 5.62 24.60 21.07
C ASP A 9 6.58 23.50 21.54
N THR A 10 7.48 23.87 22.47
CA THR A 10 8.50 22.98 23.03
C THR A 10 7.96 22.17 24.21
N VAL A 11 8.65 21.09 24.56
CA VAL A 11 8.35 20.28 25.76
C VAL A 11 8.36 21.12 27.05
N GLU A 12 9.24 22.12 27.14
CA GLU A 12 9.30 23.08 28.26
C GLU A 12 8.11 24.07 28.22
N HIS A 13 7.72 24.54 27.04
CA HIS A 13 6.54 25.40 26.89
C HIS A 13 5.25 24.63 27.26
N ALA A 14 5.12 23.38 26.83
CA ALA A 14 4.00 22.52 27.17
C ALA A 14 3.92 22.21 28.68
N ALA A 15 5.07 21.99 29.35
CA ALA A 15 5.12 21.82 30.80
C ALA A 15 4.72 23.11 31.57
N SER A 16 5.10 24.29 31.06
CA SER A 16 4.81 25.58 31.69
C SER A 16 3.44 26.19 31.34
N THR A 17 2.69 25.60 30.39
CA THR A 17 1.36 26.09 29.95
C THR A 17 0.27 25.00 29.97
N PRO A 18 -0.02 24.35 31.12
CA PRO A 18 -0.94 23.21 31.20
C PRO A 18 -2.38 23.52 30.77
N GLU A 19 -2.80 24.78 30.91
CA GLU A 19 -4.14 25.29 30.56
C GLU A 19 -4.26 25.79 29.11
N HIS A 20 -3.22 25.66 28.29
CA HIS A 20 -3.31 26.04 26.88
C HIS A 20 -4.26 25.09 26.12
N ALA A 21 -5.27 25.67 25.46
CA ALA A 21 -6.29 24.93 24.73
C ALA A 21 -5.77 24.47 23.36
N GLN A 22 -5.75 23.16 23.11
CA GLN A 22 -5.30 22.56 21.85
C GLN A 22 -6.47 21.96 21.04
N PRO A 23 -6.44 21.99 19.70
CA PRO A 23 -7.56 21.60 18.84
C PRO A 23 -7.68 20.07 18.61
N TYR A 24 -7.50 19.25 19.65
CA TYR A 24 -7.41 17.78 19.53
C TYR A 24 -8.63 17.14 18.84
N ARG A 25 -9.84 17.68 19.03
CA ARG A 25 -11.06 17.22 18.34
C ARG A 25 -11.03 17.45 16.82
N GLU A 26 -10.43 18.55 16.35
CA GLU A 26 -10.23 18.78 14.90
C GLU A 26 -9.19 17.86 14.28
N LEU A 27 -8.37 17.20 15.12
CA LEU A 27 -7.39 16.19 14.76
C LEU A 27 -7.93 14.76 14.94
N GLY A 28 -9.25 14.60 15.14
CA GLY A 28 -9.90 13.29 15.22
C GLY A 28 -9.71 12.54 16.54
N LEU A 29 -9.12 13.16 17.57
CA LEU A 29 -9.02 12.60 18.92
C LEU A 29 -10.26 12.93 19.75
N LYS A 30 -10.71 11.97 20.55
CA LYS A 30 -11.73 12.20 21.58
C LYS A 30 -11.14 12.80 22.85
N ASP A 31 -12.02 13.29 23.72
CA ASP A 31 -11.71 13.77 25.07
C ASP A 31 -11.00 12.72 25.94
N ASP A 32 -11.44 11.46 25.91
CA ASP A 32 -10.80 10.35 26.63
C ASP A 32 -9.42 9.98 26.07
N GLU A 33 -9.27 10.05 24.74
CA GLU A 33 -7.99 9.82 24.07
C GLU A 33 -6.99 10.96 24.39
N TYR A 34 -7.44 12.22 24.35
CA TYR A 34 -6.62 13.38 24.70
C TYR A 34 -6.23 13.40 26.19
N GLN A 35 -7.15 13.09 27.11
CA GLN A 35 -6.80 12.99 28.53
C GLN A 35 -5.77 11.88 28.76
N ARG A 36 -5.94 10.71 28.13
CA ARG A 36 -4.95 9.62 28.22
C ARG A 36 -3.57 10.04 27.71
N ILE A 37 -3.49 10.87 26.67
CA ILE A 37 -2.21 11.44 26.19
C ILE A 37 -1.60 12.36 27.26
N ARG A 38 -2.41 13.21 27.92
CA ARG A 38 -1.93 14.05 29.05
C ARG A 38 -1.41 13.19 30.21
N ASP A 39 -2.10 12.11 30.54
CA ASP A 39 -1.71 11.18 31.61
C ASP A 39 -0.41 10.44 31.30
N ILE A 40 -0.19 10.04 30.04
CA ILE A 40 1.04 9.39 29.56
C ILE A 40 2.25 10.33 29.61
N LEU A 41 2.05 11.63 29.33
CA LEU A 41 3.12 12.61 29.27
C LEU A 41 3.36 13.36 30.60
N GLY A 42 2.42 13.31 31.54
CA GLY A 42 2.45 14.09 32.79
C GLY A 42 2.23 15.61 32.61
N ARG A 43 1.85 16.04 31.40
CA ARG A 43 1.64 17.43 30.97
C ARG A 43 0.73 17.46 29.74
N ARG A 44 0.37 18.64 29.22
CA ARG A 44 -0.19 18.70 27.86
C ARG A 44 0.85 18.23 26.82
N PRO A 45 0.45 17.59 25.71
CA PRO A 45 1.35 17.36 24.59
C PRO A 45 1.79 18.67 23.96
N THR A 46 2.93 18.68 23.29
CA THR A 46 3.24 19.71 22.29
C THR A 46 2.31 19.58 21.08
N ASP A 47 2.19 20.60 20.24
CA ASP A 47 1.46 20.48 18.97
C ASP A 47 2.05 19.40 18.04
N ALA A 48 3.37 19.14 18.12
CA ALA A 48 4.03 18.06 17.39
C ALA A 48 3.66 16.68 17.95
N GLU A 49 3.68 16.51 19.26
CA GLU A 49 3.25 15.28 19.93
C GLU A 49 1.76 15.01 19.72
N LEU A 50 0.92 16.04 19.80
CA LEU A 50 -0.51 15.92 19.58
C LEU A 50 -0.82 15.49 18.14
N ALA A 51 -0.08 16.02 17.17
CA ALA A 51 -0.15 15.58 15.78
C ALA A 51 0.28 14.12 15.62
N MET A 52 1.41 13.71 16.21
CA MET A 52 1.89 12.32 16.18
C MET A 52 0.87 11.34 16.80
N TYR A 53 0.34 11.66 17.99
CA TYR A 53 -0.69 10.84 18.63
C TYR A 53 -2.00 10.82 17.82
N SER A 54 -2.43 11.94 17.25
CA SER A 54 -3.61 12.01 16.36
C SER A 54 -3.50 11.04 15.18
N VAL A 55 -2.39 11.08 14.44
CA VAL A 55 -2.23 10.24 13.25
C VAL A 55 -2.03 8.77 13.62
N MET A 56 -1.23 8.46 14.63
CA MET A 56 -0.94 7.08 15.02
C MET A 56 -2.11 6.41 15.76
N TRP A 57 -2.93 7.17 16.51
CA TRP A 57 -4.17 6.67 17.14
C TRP A 57 -5.41 6.80 16.23
N SER A 58 -5.27 7.16 14.95
CA SER A 58 -6.34 7.06 13.95
C SER A 58 -6.83 5.61 13.78
N GLU A 59 -8.05 5.37 13.25
CA GLU A 59 -8.46 3.99 12.91
C GLU A 59 -7.56 3.39 11.82
N HIS A 60 -7.08 4.22 10.89
CA HIS A 60 -6.19 3.82 9.78
C HIS A 60 -4.85 3.25 10.27
N CYS A 61 -4.18 3.92 11.21
CA CYS A 61 -2.87 3.46 11.71
C CYS A 61 -3.02 2.46 12.87
N SER A 62 -3.91 2.74 13.84
CA SER A 62 -4.01 1.91 15.06
C SER A 62 -4.87 0.66 14.90
N TYR A 63 -5.75 0.58 13.89
CA TYR A 63 -6.80 -0.44 13.76
C TYR A 63 -7.68 -0.57 15.03
N LYS A 64 -7.91 0.53 15.76
CA LYS A 64 -8.48 0.53 17.13
C LYS A 64 -9.82 -0.20 17.27
N SER A 65 -10.67 -0.24 16.25
CA SER A 65 -11.95 -0.97 16.27
C SER A 65 -11.86 -2.38 15.67
N SER A 66 -10.87 -2.63 14.80
CA SER A 66 -10.77 -3.85 14.00
C SER A 66 -9.75 -4.88 14.52
N LYS A 67 -8.67 -4.44 15.20
CA LYS A 67 -7.57 -5.31 15.67
C LYS A 67 -8.02 -6.43 16.62
N ILE A 68 -9.06 -6.20 17.42
CA ILE A 68 -9.65 -7.24 18.30
C ILE A 68 -10.24 -8.43 17.52
N HIS A 69 -10.75 -8.17 16.31
CA HIS A 69 -11.30 -9.19 15.42
C HIS A 69 -10.19 -9.83 14.58
N LEU A 70 -9.27 -9.03 14.03
CA LEU A 70 -8.14 -9.52 13.23
C LEU A 70 -7.18 -10.43 14.04
N ALA A 71 -7.10 -10.24 15.36
CA ALA A 71 -6.39 -11.14 16.28
C ALA A 71 -6.88 -12.61 16.21
N TYR A 72 -8.07 -12.88 15.66
CA TYR A 72 -8.52 -14.23 15.31
C TYR A 72 -7.52 -14.99 14.44
N PHE A 73 -6.97 -14.33 13.40
CA PHE A 73 -6.08 -14.99 12.45
C PHE A 73 -4.77 -15.42 13.13
N GLY A 74 -4.09 -14.53 13.85
CA GLY A 74 -2.88 -14.88 14.61
C GLY A 74 -3.07 -16.04 15.61
N LYS A 75 -4.27 -16.13 16.22
CA LYS A 75 -4.70 -17.19 17.14
C LYS A 75 -5.09 -18.50 16.46
N THR A 76 -5.43 -18.50 15.18
CA THR A 76 -5.96 -19.69 14.46
C THR A 76 -5.05 -20.21 13.35
N THR A 77 -4.03 -19.47 12.93
CA THR A 77 -2.98 -19.95 12.02
C THR A 77 -2.30 -21.21 12.61
N THR A 78 -2.49 -22.34 11.94
CA THR A 78 -2.00 -23.66 12.36
C THR A 78 -0.51 -23.84 12.03
N GLU A 79 0.13 -24.87 12.60
CA GLU A 79 1.53 -25.18 12.29
C GLU A 79 1.75 -25.47 10.80
N GLU A 80 0.82 -26.15 10.13
CA GLU A 80 0.85 -26.39 8.68
C GLU A 80 0.82 -25.09 7.87
N MET A 81 0.14 -24.05 8.37
CA MET A 81 0.14 -22.71 7.75
C MET A 81 1.43 -21.94 8.05
N ARG A 82 2.02 -22.13 9.24
CA ARG A 82 3.30 -21.49 9.64
C ARG A 82 4.50 -22.10 8.91
N ALA A 83 4.45 -23.39 8.58
CA ALA A 83 5.54 -24.15 7.93
C ALA A 83 6.03 -23.60 6.56
N LYS A 84 5.35 -22.59 5.99
CA LYS A 84 5.81 -21.84 4.80
C LYS A 84 5.80 -20.33 4.97
N MET A 85 5.41 -19.81 6.13
CA MET A 85 5.30 -18.38 6.42
C MET A 85 6.62 -17.89 6.99
N LEU A 86 7.40 -17.16 6.19
CA LEU A 86 8.68 -16.58 6.61
C LEU A 86 8.49 -15.23 7.31
N ALA A 87 7.46 -14.48 6.92
CA ALA A 87 6.97 -13.28 7.58
C ALA A 87 5.44 -13.26 7.56
N GLY A 88 4.82 -12.67 8.58
CA GLY A 88 3.37 -12.71 8.80
C GLY A 88 2.82 -11.44 9.44
N ILE A 89 1.72 -11.57 10.20
CA ILE A 89 1.09 -10.44 10.90
C ILE A 89 2.08 -9.82 11.89
N GLY A 90 2.53 -8.60 11.59
CA GLY A 90 3.53 -7.85 12.36
C GLY A 90 4.55 -7.15 11.47
N GLU A 91 4.82 -7.67 10.27
CA GLU A 91 5.71 -7.08 9.26
C GLU A 91 4.90 -6.37 8.16
N ASN A 92 5.55 -5.48 7.40
CA ASN A 92 4.89 -4.63 6.38
C ASN A 92 4.17 -5.46 5.31
N ALA A 93 4.76 -6.59 4.87
CA ALA A 93 4.14 -7.52 3.92
C ALA A 93 4.35 -8.99 4.33
N GLY A 94 3.40 -9.85 3.97
CA GLY A 94 3.52 -11.30 4.18
C GLY A 94 4.59 -11.90 3.26
N VAL A 95 5.35 -12.87 3.74
CA VAL A 95 6.41 -13.56 2.95
C VAL A 95 6.23 -15.07 3.07
N VAL A 96 6.22 -15.77 1.94
CA VAL A 96 6.08 -17.23 1.87
C VAL A 96 7.23 -17.90 1.12
N ASP A 97 7.70 -19.05 1.64
CA ASP A 97 8.62 -19.94 0.94
C ASP A 97 7.91 -20.64 -0.22
N ILE A 98 8.41 -20.41 -1.43
CA ILE A 98 7.93 -21.08 -2.65
C ILE A 98 8.86 -22.22 -3.09
N GLY A 99 9.99 -22.44 -2.42
CA GLY A 99 10.96 -23.51 -2.66
C GLY A 99 12.11 -23.12 -3.59
N ASP A 100 13.10 -24.01 -3.72
CA ASP A 100 14.39 -23.77 -4.41
C ASP A 100 15.18 -22.56 -3.85
N GLY A 101 14.96 -22.23 -2.58
CA GLY A 101 15.50 -21.05 -1.91
C GLY A 101 14.90 -19.72 -2.39
N TRP A 102 13.78 -19.75 -3.11
CA TRP A 102 13.00 -18.56 -3.44
C TRP A 102 11.86 -18.35 -2.46
N ALA A 103 11.69 -17.11 -2.04
CA ALA A 103 10.50 -16.64 -1.37
C ALA A 103 9.73 -15.67 -2.28
N VAL A 104 8.45 -15.51 -1.99
CA VAL A 104 7.61 -14.45 -2.57
C VAL A 104 6.93 -13.69 -1.44
N THR A 105 6.91 -12.37 -1.56
CA THR A 105 6.17 -11.48 -0.67
C THR A 105 4.98 -10.88 -1.41
N PHE A 106 3.91 -10.60 -0.66
CA PHE A 106 2.70 -10.00 -1.19
C PHE A 106 1.96 -9.20 -0.10
N LYS A 107 1.32 -8.12 -0.52
CA LYS A 107 0.39 -7.31 0.28
C LYS A 107 -0.69 -6.77 -0.67
N VAL A 108 -1.85 -6.41 -0.11
CA VAL A 108 -2.90 -5.63 -0.79
C VAL A 108 -3.32 -4.51 0.16
N GLU A 109 -3.26 -3.28 -0.31
CA GLU A 109 -3.69 -2.08 0.41
C GLU A 109 -4.93 -1.44 -0.24
N SER A 110 -5.47 -0.39 0.39
CA SER A 110 -6.59 0.40 -0.14
C SER A 110 -6.33 1.90 -0.03
N HIS A 111 -6.62 2.65 -1.09
CA HIS A 111 -6.47 4.11 -1.15
C HIS A 111 -7.78 4.83 -1.51
N ASN A 112 -8.88 4.33 -0.94
CA ASN A 112 -10.28 4.67 -1.28
C ASN A 112 -10.58 6.17 -1.25
N HIS A 113 -10.39 6.82 -0.10
CA HIS A 113 -10.74 8.25 0.07
C HIS A 113 -9.93 9.16 -0.86
N PRO A 114 -8.58 9.08 -0.92
CA PRO A 114 -7.81 9.84 -1.91
C PRO A 114 -8.29 9.61 -3.35
N SER A 115 -8.60 8.37 -3.73
CA SER A 115 -9.08 7.99 -5.07
C SER A 115 -10.51 8.48 -5.40
N TYR A 116 -11.27 8.92 -4.40
CA TYR A 116 -12.55 9.60 -4.61
C TYR A 116 -12.38 11.12 -4.80
N VAL A 117 -11.41 11.71 -4.10
CA VAL A 117 -11.14 13.16 -4.12
C VAL A 117 -10.29 13.57 -5.33
N GLU A 118 -9.15 12.93 -5.55
CA GLU A 118 -8.33 13.04 -6.77
C GLU A 118 -8.09 11.62 -7.34
N PRO A 119 -8.89 11.20 -8.34
CA PRO A 119 -8.90 9.80 -8.75
C PRO A 119 -7.66 9.30 -9.47
N TYR A 120 -6.87 10.17 -10.12
CA TYR A 120 -5.61 9.74 -10.76
C TYR A 120 -4.52 9.59 -9.72
N GLN A 121 -4.35 10.60 -8.87
CA GLN A 121 -3.29 10.62 -7.88
C GLN A 121 -3.52 9.59 -6.78
N GLY A 122 -4.75 9.47 -6.25
CA GLY A 122 -5.06 8.45 -5.25
C GLY A 122 -4.86 7.01 -5.75
N ALA A 123 -5.09 6.76 -7.04
CA ALA A 123 -4.76 5.48 -7.66
C ALA A 123 -3.25 5.27 -7.83
N ALA A 124 -2.54 6.32 -8.25
CA ALA A 124 -1.10 6.28 -8.46
C ALA A 124 -0.32 6.09 -7.15
N THR A 125 -0.64 6.85 -6.10
CA THR A 125 0.01 6.72 -4.77
C THR A 125 -0.37 5.42 -4.07
N GLY A 126 -1.58 4.89 -4.31
CA GLY A 126 -1.97 3.55 -3.89
C GLY A 126 -1.11 2.44 -4.50
N VAL A 127 -0.67 2.59 -5.77
CA VAL A 127 0.29 1.67 -6.41
C VAL A 127 1.73 1.90 -5.92
N GLY A 128 2.13 3.13 -5.60
CA GLY A 128 3.44 3.41 -5.02
C GLY A 128 3.62 2.86 -3.59
N GLY A 129 2.67 3.11 -2.69
CA GLY A 129 2.70 2.60 -1.32
C GLY A 129 2.92 1.08 -1.27
N ILE A 130 2.07 0.34 -1.99
CA ILE A 130 2.15 -1.13 -2.04
C ILE A 130 3.42 -1.67 -2.71
N VAL A 131 4.12 -0.86 -3.49
CA VAL A 131 5.43 -1.21 -4.08
C VAL A 131 6.57 -0.94 -3.08
N ARG A 132 6.47 0.11 -2.25
CA ARG A 132 7.43 0.40 -1.18
C ARG A 132 7.40 -0.61 -0.04
N ASP A 133 6.21 -1.08 0.35
CA ASP A 133 6.03 -2.22 1.27
C ASP A 133 6.86 -3.44 0.87
N ILE A 134 6.69 -3.86 -0.38
CA ILE A 134 7.32 -5.05 -0.95
C ILE A 134 8.84 -4.87 -1.03
N MET A 135 9.29 -3.64 -1.29
CA MET A 135 10.71 -3.27 -1.30
C MET A 135 11.32 -3.26 0.11
N ALA A 136 10.58 -2.87 1.16
CA ALA A 136 11.05 -2.83 2.55
C ALA A 136 11.39 -4.23 3.10
N MET A 137 10.71 -5.28 2.61
CA MET A 137 11.02 -6.68 2.93
C MET A 137 12.30 -7.22 2.25
N GLY A 138 13.08 -6.38 1.57
CA GLY A 138 14.23 -6.80 0.75
C GLY A 138 13.89 -7.32 -0.65
N ALA A 139 12.60 -7.39 -1.00
CA ALA A 139 12.16 -8.05 -2.23
C ALA A 139 12.09 -7.12 -3.44
N ARG A 140 12.34 -7.69 -4.63
CA ARG A 140 12.15 -6.96 -5.89
C ARG A 140 10.69 -7.07 -6.34
N PRO A 141 9.94 -5.96 -6.47
CA PRO A 141 8.60 -5.96 -7.05
C PRO A 141 8.59 -6.60 -8.45
N ILE A 142 7.70 -7.58 -8.69
CA ILE A 142 7.61 -8.36 -9.94
C ILE A 142 6.31 -8.15 -10.73
N ALA A 143 5.21 -7.79 -10.07
CA ALA A 143 3.90 -7.55 -10.68
C ALA A 143 2.96 -6.81 -9.73
N VAL A 144 1.89 -6.22 -10.28
CA VAL A 144 0.80 -5.57 -9.53
C VAL A 144 -0.58 -6.14 -9.92
N VAL A 145 -1.59 -5.88 -9.08
CA VAL A 145 -3.02 -6.19 -9.33
C VAL A 145 -3.94 -5.10 -8.78
N ASP A 146 -5.12 -4.92 -9.37
CA ASP A 146 -6.09 -3.87 -8.99
C ASP A 146 -7.53 -4.41 -8.73
N PRO A 147 -7.89 -4.70 -7.47
CA PRO A 147 -9.28 -4.97 -7.09
C PRO A 147 -10.06 -3.67 -6.94
N LEU A 148 -10.88 -3.32 -7.94
CA LEU A 148 -11.63 -2.06 -7.98
C LEU A 148 -13.13 -2.26 -7.75
N ARG A 149 -13.79 -1.32 -7.07
CA ARG A 149 -15.25 -1.26 -6.86
C ARG A 149 -15.77 0.16 -7.05
N PHE A 150 -16.86 0.31 -7.80
CA PHE A 150 -17.50 1.60 -8.06
C PHE A 150 -19.02 1.52 -7.95
N GLY A 151 -19.66 2.70 -7.94
CA GLY A 151 -21.11 2.85 -8.10
C GLY A 151 -21.66 2.25 -9.40
N PRO A 152 -22.94 2.52 -9.74
CA PRO A 152 -23.51 2.09 -11.01
C PRO A 152 -22.70 2.62 -12.20
N ALA A 153 -22.40 1.78 -13.19
CA ALA A 153 -21.46 2.10 -14.28
C ALA A 153 -21.89 3.31 -15.15
N ASP A 154 -23.17 3.63 -15.15
CA ASP A 154 -23.83 4.74 -15.83
C ASP A 154 -24.02 6.00 -14.94
N ALA A 155 -23.71 5.90 -13.64
CA ALA A 155 -23.83 7.02 -12.72
C ALA A 155 -22.84 8.16 -13.04
N PRO A 156 -23.26 9.44 -13.00
CA PRO A 156 -22.38 10.58 -13.30
C PRO A 156 -21.11 10.63 -12.44
N ASP A 157 -21.22 10.25 -11.16
CA ASP A 157 -20.07 10.19 -10.25
C ASP A 157 -19.11 9.04 -10.56
N THR A 158 -19.63 7.85 -10.92
CA THR A 158 -18.76 6.76 -11.38
C THR A 158 -17.99 7.15 -12.64
N ARG A 159 -18.63 7.89 -13.56
CA ARG A 159 -17.95 8.46 -14.74
C ARG A 159 -16.88 9.51 -14.38
N ARG A 160 -17.02 10.22 -13.26
CA ARG A 160 -16.02 11.18 -12.74
C ARG A 160 -14.76 10.47 -12.24
N VAL A 161 -14.92 9.39 -11.45
CA VAL A 161 -13.77 8.73 -10.78
C VAL A 161 -13.10 7.63 -11.61
N LEU A 162 -13.87 6.82 -12.34
CA LEU A 162 -13.42 5.57 -12.97
C LEU A 162 -12.24 5.76 -13.93
N HIS A 163 -12.30 6.79 -14.78
CA HIS A 163 -11.25 7.05 -15.77
C HIS A 163 -9.94 7.53 -15.14
N GLY A 164 -10.02 8.35 -14.08
CA GLY A 164 -8.84 8.80 -13.35
C GLY A 164 -8.18 7.64 -12.63
N VAL A 165 -8.96 6.80 -11.93
CA VAL A 165 -8.44 5.60 -11.24
C VAL A 165 -7.65 4.70 -12.18
N VAL A 166 -8.27 4.27 -13.29
CA VAL A 166 -7.62 3.35 -14.23
C VAL A 166 -6.37 3.98 -14.85
N ALA A 167 -6.42 5.28 -15.17
CA ALA A 167 -5.25 6.00 -15.68
C ALA A 167 -4.12 6.13 -14.63
N GLY A 168 -4.45 6.25 -13.34
CA GLY A 168 -3.47 6.34 -12.24
C GLY A 168 -2.80 4.99 -11.95
N VAL A 169 -3.56 3.90 -11.85
CA VAL A 169 -3.04 2.53 -11.70
C VAL A 169 -2.07 2.20 -12.84
N GLY A 170 -2.52 2.42 -14.09
CA GLY A 170 -1.68 2.21 -15.27
C GLY A 170 -0.49 3.17 -15.30
N GLY A 171 -0.70 4.44 -15.01
CA GLY A 171 0.33 5.48 -15.03
C GLY A 171 1.53 5.15 -14.13
N TYR A 172 1.28 4.74 -12.89
CA TYR A 172 2.35 4.40 -11.95
C TYR A 172 3.00 3.05 -12.29
N GLY A 173 2.20 1.99 -12.46
CA GLY A 173 2.71 0.63 -12.74
C GLY A 173 3.52 0.53 -14.04
N ASN A 174 3.05 1.18 -15.11
CA ASN A 174 3.76 1.21 -16.40
C ASN A 174 5.10 1.94 -16.30
N CYS A 175 5.19 3.03 -15.52
CA CYS A 175 6.44 3.79 -15.35
C CYS A 175 7.46 3.07 -14.47
N LEU A 176 7.02 2.34 -13.44
CA LEU A 176 7.86 1.41 -12.68
C LEU A 176 8.35 0.21 -13.53
N GLY A 177 7.68 -0.08 -14.63
CA GLY A 177 7.90 -1.29 -15.43
C GLY A 177 7.45 -2.56 -14.70
N LEU A 178 6.30 -2.49 -14.02
CA LEU A 178 5.65 -3.64 -13.38
C LEU A 178 4.41 -4.04 -14.17
N PRO A 179 4.30 -5.30 -14.62
CA PRO A 179 3.10 -5.76 -15.30
C PRO A 179 1.92 -5.83 -14.32
N ASN A 180 0.76 -5.33 -14.72
CA ASN A 180 -0.50 -5.66 -14.06
C ASN A 180 -0.99 -7.01 -14.61
N ILE A 181 -1.08 -8.01 -13.73
CA ILE A 181 -1.36 -9.40 -14.12
C ILE A 181 -2.80 -9.85 -13.83
N GLY A 182 -3.61 -9.03 -13.16
CA GLY A 182 -4.94 -9.41 -12.70
C GLY A 182 -5.56 -8.33 -11.82
N GLY A 183 -6.82 -8.53 -11.45
CA GLY A 183 -7.61 -7.55 -10.70
C GLY A 183 -9.10 -7.82 -10.87
N GLU A 184 -9.93 -6.93 -10.34
CA GLU A 184 -11.38 -7.01 -10.41
C GLU A 184 -11.98 -5.65 -10.78
N LEU A 185 -13.14 -5.66 -11.42
CA LEU A 185 -13.94 -4.44 -11.59
C LEU A 185 -15.41 -4.78 -11.44
N VAL A 186 -16.01 -4.31 -10.35
CA VAL A 186 -17.44 -4.49 -10.04
C VAL A 186 -18.11 -3.13 -9.82
N PHE A 187 -19.26 -2.96 -10.45
CA PHE A 187 -20.17 -1.84 -10.33
C PHE A 187 -21.40 -2.26 -9.51
N ASP A 188 -21.67 -1.58 -8.41
CA ASP A 188 -22.87 -1.79 -7.58
C ASP A 188 -23.25 -0.52 -6.80
N ALA A 189 -24.53 -0.34 -6.49
CA ALA A 189 -25.02 0.87 -5.82
C ALA A 189 -24.40 1.09 -4.43
N SER A 190 -23.99 0.01 -3.76
CA SER A 190 -23.32 0.06 -2.44
C SER A 190 -21.92 0.69 -2.44
N TYR A 191 -21.35 1.08 -3.58
CA TYR A 191 -20.07 1.80 -3.67
C TYR A 191 -20.22 3.21 -4.31
N ALA A 192 -21.44 3.74 -4.44
CA ALA A 192 -21.65 5.12 -4.85
C ALA A 192 -21.19 6.09 -3.75
N GLY A 193 -20.47 7.15 -4.11
CA GLY A 193 -19.90 8.10 -3.14
C GLY A 193 -18.71 7.58 -2.33
N ASN A 194 -18.43 6.27 -2.35
CA ASN A 194 -17.26 5.66 -1.71
C ASN A 194 -16.76 4.46 -2.53
N PRO A 195 -16.05 4.70 -3.66
CA PRO A 195 -15.44 3.64 -4.46
C PRO A 195 -14.31 2.98 -3.68
N LEU A 196 -14.12 1.67 -3.87
CA LEU A 196 -12.95 0.98 -3.33
C LEU A 196 -11.87 0.91 -4.40
N LEU A 197 -10.70 1.45 -4.08
CA LEU A 197 -9.47 1.24 -4.81
C LEU A 197 -8.55 0.43 -3.92
N ASN A 198 -8.38 -0.85 -4.27
CA ASN A 198 -7.29 -1.64 -3.74
C ASN A 198 -6.18 -1.76 -4.79
N ALA A 199 -4.94 -1.77 -4.29
CA ALA A 199 -3.75 -2.06 -5.08
C ALA A 199 -3.01 -3.21 -4.38
N GLY A 200 -2.57 -4.20 -5.15
CA GLY A 200 -1.77 -5.32 -4.68
C GLY A 200 -0.45 -5.39 -5.43
N CYS A 201 0.61 -5.84 -4.74
CA CYS A 201 1.91 -6.05 -5.35
C CYS A 201 2.49 -7.40 -4.91
N ILE A 202 3.27 -8.00 -5.81
CA ILE A 202 4.04 -9.23 -5.58
C ILE A 202 5.52 -8.87 -5.68
N GLY A 203 6.33 -9.30 -4.73
CA GLY A 203 7.78 -9.27 -4.80
C GLY A 203 8.40 -10.67 -4.77
N ALA A 204 9.61 -10.78 -5.30
CA ALA A 204 10.42 -12.00 -5.18
C ALA A 204 11.80 -11.68 -4.61
N LEU A 205 12.28 -12.59 -3.77
CA LEU A 205 13.57 -12.54 -3.09
C LEU A 205 14.10 -13.96 -2.85
N ARG A 206 15.39 -14.09 -2.54
CA ARG A 206 15.91 -15.33 -1.99
C ARG A 206 15.48 -15.46 -0.52
N VAL A 207 15.37 -16.68 -0.01
CA VAL A 207 15.07 -16.91 1.41
C VAL A 207 16.18 -16.34 2.30
N GLU A 208 17.43 -16.40 1.82
CA GLU A 208 18.60 -15.79 2.44
C GLU A 208 18.67 -14.24 2.34
N ASP A 209 17.85 -13.60 1.50
CA ASP A 209 17.79 -12.13 1.32
C ASP A 209 16.62 -11.49 2.10
N LEU A 210 15.93 -12.22 2.98
CA LEU A 210 14.80 -11.69 3.75
C LEU A 210 15.26 -10.77 4.88
N HIS A 211 14.85 -9.50 4.81
CA HIS A 211 15.03 -8.51 5.87
C HIS A 211 13.70 -8.25 6.59
N LEU A 212 13.75 -8.16 7.92
CA LEU A 212 12.63 -7.81 8.81
C LEU A 212 12.89 -6.45 9.46
N ALA A 213 11.84 -5.77 9.93
CA ALA A 213 11.94 -4.40 10.44
C ALA A 213 12.49 -4.35 11.89
N HIS A 214 13.81 -4.29 12.03
CA HIS A 214 14.48 -4.15 13.35
C HIS A 214 15.47 -2.97 13.37
N ALA A 215 15.36 -2.12 14.40
CA ALA A 215 16.17 -0.92 14.60
C ALA A 215 17.20 -1.07 15.74
N SER A 216 17.65 -2.29 16.03
CA SER A 216 18.52 -2.56 17.18
C SER A 216 19.96 -2.12 16.99
N GLY A 217 20.62 -1.77 18.10
CA GLY A 217 22.00 -1.31 18.20
C GLY A 217 22.13 0.20 18.40
N THR A 218 22.32 0.61 19.65
CA THR A 218 22.70 1.98 20.03
C THR A 218 23.87 2.52 19.19
N GLY A 219 23.74 3.78 18.76
CA GLY A 219 24.69 4.47 17.90
C GLY A 219 24.46 4.23 16.40
N ASN A 220 23.58 3.32 16.00
CA ASN A 220 23.17 3.20 14.60
C ASN A 220 22.49 4.48 14.12
N LYS A 221 22.81 4.89 12.90
CA LYS A 221 22.32 6.11 12.26
C LYS A 221 21.00 5.88 11.55
N VAL A 222 20.10 6.84 11.70
CA VAL A 222 18.79 6.89 11.05
C VAL A 222 18.90 7.82 9.85
N ILE A 223 18.77 7.25 8.65
CA ILE A 223 18.97 7.96 7.38
C ILE A 223 17.64 8.00 6.63
N LEU A 224 17.12 9.21 6.40
CA LEU A 224 15.97 9.45 5.51
C LEU A 224 16.48 9.58 4.08
N PHE A 225 15.87 8.87 3.14
CA PHE A 225 16.26 8.89 1.73
C PHE A 225 15.08 8.79 0.76
N GLY A 226 15.29 9.23 -0.47
CA GLY A 226 14.24 9.38 -1.49
C GLY A 226 13.86 10.85 -1.74
N ALA A 227 12.57 11.12 -1.89
CA ALA A 227 12.04 12.45 -2.20
C ALA A 227 12.05 13.42 -1.01
N ARG A 228 11.78 14.70 -1.29
CA ARG A 228 11.73 15.76 -0.28
C ARG A 228 10.36 15.92 0.36
N THR A 229 10.35 16.08 1.67
CA THR A 229 9.17 16.31 2.53
C THR A 229 8.51 17.67 2.21
N GLY A 230 7.20 17.68 2.04
CA GLY A 230 6.36 18.84 1.73
C GLY A 230 5.01 18.79 2.44
N LEU A 231 4.09 19.69 2.10
CA LEU A 231 2.78 19.82 2.76
C LEU A 231 1.73 18.76 2.32
N ASP A 232 2.19 17.65 1.74
CA ASP A 232 1.33 16.67 1.08
C ASP A 232 0.60 15.77 2.09
N GLY A 233 -0.70 15.56 1.87
CA GLY A 233 -1.52 14.60 2.63
C GLY A 233 -1.64 14.84 4.15
N ILE A 234 -1.20 15.99 4.68
CA ILE A 234 -1.21 16.24 6.14
C ILE A 234 -2.63 16.12 6.72
N GLY A 235 -2.80 15.21 7.68
CA GLY A 235 -4.11 14.88 8.27
C GLY A 235 -4.94 13.88 7.44
N GLY A 236 -4.33 13.27 6.42
CA GLY A 236 -4.94 12.26 5.54
C GLY A 236 -5.44 11.05 6.33
N VAL A 237 -4.56 10.40 7.11
CA VAL A 237 -4.94 9.21 7.89
C VAL A 237 -5.83 9.49 9.11
N SER A 238 -5.72 10.65 9.76
CA SER A 238 -6.51 10.96 10.96
C SER A 238 -7.89 11.50 10.65
N VAL A 239 -7.97 12.58 9.85
CA VAL A 239 -9.23 13.29 9.58
C VAL A 239 -9.91 12.75 8.33
N LEU A 240 -9.24 12.77 7.17
CA LEU A 240 -9.90 12.44 5.90
C LEU A 240 -10.29 10.96 5.80
N ALA A 241 -9.36 10.04 6.09
CA ALA A 241 -9.60 8.60 5.99
C ALA A 241 -10.59 8.04 7.04
N SER A 242 -10.92 8.82 8.08
CA SER A 242 -11.83 8.43 9.15
C SER A 242 -13.25 9.02 9.01
N ASP A 243 -13.44 10.02 8.14
CA ASP A 243 -14.71 10.75 8.00
C ASP A 243 -15.59 10.23 6.84
N SER A 244 -16.88 10.48 6.97
CA SER A 244 -17.93 10.10 6.01
C SER A 244 -18.25 11.25 5.04
N PHE A 245 -18.47 10.93 3.76
CA PHE A 245 -18.79 11.91 2.71
C PHE A 245 -20.21 12.54 2.82
N SER A 246 -20.77 12.61 4.03
CA SER A 246 -22.15 13.05 4.32
C SER A 246 -22.24 14.34 5.16
N GLY A 247 -21.14 15.10 5.28
CA GLY A 247 -21.10 16.40 5.96
C GLY A 247 -21.42 17.59 5.05
N ASP A 248 -22.04 18.64 5.59
CA ASP A 248 -22.42 19.87 4.88
C ASP A 248 -21.22 20.62 4.27
N GLU A 249 -21.34 21.05 3.01
CA GLU A 249 -20.35 21.90 2.31
C GLU A 249 -20.28 23.36 2.86
N GLY A 250 -21.02 23.68 3.92
CA GLY A 250 -21.24 25.05 4.43
C GLY A 250 -20.14 25.61 5.35
N GLY A 251 -19.14 24.82 5.72
CA GLY A 251 -18.10 25.24 6.68
C GLY A 251 -17.18 26.34 6.14
N ALA A 252 -17.29 27.57 6.66
CA ALA A 252 -16.51 28.74 6.24
C ALA A 252 -15.01 28.72 6.67
N GLY A 253 -14.45 27.54 6.90
CA GLY A 253 -13.02 27.34 7.07
C GLY A 253 -12.27 27.40 5.73
N ARG A 254 -10.99 27.78 5.78
CA ARG A 254 -10.04 27.68 4.66
C ARG A 254 -10.07 26.24 4.13
N LYS A 255 -10.65 26.02 2.94
CA LYS A 255 -10.95 24.68 2.37
C LYS A 255 -9.85 23.66 2.74
N LYS A 256 -10.19 22.68 3.60
CA LYS A 256 -9.31 21.56 3.98
C LYS A 256 -9.17 20.60 2.79
N LEU A 257 -8.43 21.05 1.78
CA LEU A 257 -7.69 20.21 0.85
C LEU A 257 -6.24 20.21 1.33
N PRO A 258 -5.82 19.28 2.23
CA PRO A 258 -4.41 18.90 2.33
C PRO A 258 -3.89 18.66 0.92
N SER A 259 -2.69 19.17 0.57
CA SER A 259 -2.30 19.13 -0.84
C SER A 259 -2.20 17.69 -1.30
N VAL A 260 -2.96 17.38 -2.36
CA VAL A 260 -3.09 16.02 -2.90
C VAL A 260 -1.69 15.42 -3.08
N GLN A 261 -1.47 14.25 -2.50
CA GLN A 261 -0.23 13.51 -2.67
C GLN A 261 -0.03 13.26 -4.18
N VAL A 262 1.04 13.77 -4.76
CA VAL A 262 1.41 13.48 -6.16
C VAL A 262 2.60 12.53 -6.13
N GLY A 263 2.43 11.37 -6.77
CA GLY A 263 3.49 10.37 -6.87
C GLY A 263 4.39 10.56 -8.09
N ASP A 264 5.68 10.30 -7.93
CA ASP A 264 6.69 10.23 -8.98
C ASP A 264 7.23 8.79 -9.15
N PRO A 265 6.65 7.99 -10.07
CA PRO A 265 7.11 6.62 -10.32
C PRO A 265 8.51 6.56 -10.94
N PHE A 266 9.07 7.67 -11.45
CA PHE A 266 10.45 7.68 -11.96
C PHE A 266 11.44 7.77 -10.80
N THR A 267 11.16 8.60 -9.79
CA THR A 267 11.92 8.61 -8.53
C THR A 267 11.79 7.27 -7.80
N GLU A 268 10.58 6.70 -7.69
CA GLU A 268 10.42 5.40 -7.03
C GLU A 268 11.11 4.27 -7.80
N LYS A 269 11.11 4.30 -9.14
CA LYS A 269 11.84 3.31 -9.93
C LYS A 269 13.33 3.30 -9.61
N VAL A 270 13.93 4.47 -9.40
CA VAL A 270 15.33 4.63 -9.00
C VAL A 270 15.55 4.17 -7.56
N LEU A 271 14.60 4.49 -6.66
CA LEU A 271 14.61 4.08 -5.25
C LEU A 271 14.62 2.54 -5.10
N ILE A 272 13.86 1.81 -5.94
CA ILE A 272 13.86 0.34 -5.99
C ILE A 272 15.25 -0.23 -6.27
N GLU A 273 15.95 0.29 -7.28
CA GLU A 273 17.29 -0.21 -7.61
C GLU A 273 18.33 0.20 -6.54
N CYS A 274 18.14 1.34 -5.87
CA CYS A 274 18.94 1.77 -4.73
C CYS A 274 18.78 0.83 -3.51
N CYS A 275 17.54 0.57 -3.06
CA CYS A 275 17.26 -0.33 -1.93
C CYS A 275 17.82 -1.73 -2.18
N LEU A 276 17.58 -2.30 -3.36
CA LEU A 276 18.05 -3.64 -3.71
C LEU A 276 19.58 -3.75 -3.85
N GLU A 277 20.29 -2.63 -4.02
CA GLU A 277 21.74 -2.58 -3.89
C GLU A 277 22.18 -2.46 -2.42
N LEU A 278 21.52 -1.62 -1.62
CA LEU A 278 21.80 -1.47 -0.17
C LEU A 278 21.69 -2.81 0.58
N TYR A 279 20.65 -3.62 0.29
CA TYR A 279 20.51 -4.97 0.85
C TYR A 279 21.63 -5.91 0.37
N ARG A 280 21.90 -5.95 -0.95
CA ARG A 280 22.90 -6.86 -1.55
C ARG A 280 24.32 -6.62 -1.01
N GLU A 281 24.69 -5.36 -0.78
CA GLU A 281 26.00 -5.03 -0.19
C GLU A 281 26.05 -5.23 1.34
N GLY A 282 24.91 -5.51 1.99
CA GLY A 282 24.82 -5.82 3.43
C GLY A 282 25.00 -4.61 4.36
N ILE A 283 24.79 -3.40 3.84
CA ILE A 283 25.11 -2.10 4.49
C ILE A 283 23.90 -1.40 5.15
N VAL A 284 22.82 -2.15 5.40
CA VAL A 284 21.64 -1.71 6.17
C VAL A 284 21.33 -2.73 7.26
N VAL A 285 20.83 -2.24 8.40
CA VAL A 285 20.26 -3.08 9.47
C VAL A 285 18.80 -3.41 9.15
N GLY A 286 18.05 -2.39 8.71
CA GLY A 286 16.68 -2.49 8.22
C GLY A 286 16.29 -1.23 7.45
N ILE A 287 15.19 -1.29 6.70
CA ILE A 287 14.59 -0.16 5.98
C ILE A 287 13.07 -0.20 6.20
N GLN A 288 12.47 0.93 6.59
CA GLN A 288 11.03 1.15 6.68
C GLN A 288 10.60 2.13 5.58
N ASP A 289 9.39 1.99 5.04
CA ASP A 289 8.83 2.98 4.12
C ASP A 289 8.23 4.19 4.85
N LEU A 290 7.81 5.20 4.10
CA LEU A 290 6.97 6.28 4.60
C LEU A 290 5.64 6.31 3.84
N GLY A 291 4.65 5.60 4.37
CA GLY A 291 3.24 5.69 3.99
C GLY A 291 2.45 6.72 4.82
N GLY A 292 1.27 6.30 5.30
CA GLY A 292 0.41 7.10 6.18
C GLY A 292 1.11 7.52 7.47
N ALA A 293 0.74 8.69 8.03
CA ALA A 293 1.42 9.32 9.17
C ALA A 293 2.92 9.66 8.98
N GLY A 294 3.56 9.28 7.87
CA GLY A 294 4.87 9.78 7.43
C GLY A 294 6.00 9.53 8.43
N LEU A 295 6.72 10.61 8.79
CA LEU A 295 7.83 10.54 9.74
C LEU A 295 7.37 10.18 11.16
N SER A 296 6.13 10.51 11.53
CA SER A 296 5.54 10.14 12.82
C SER A 296 5.47 8.62 12.98
N CYS A 297 5.09 7.91 11.90
CA CYS A 297 5.04 6.46 11.85
C CYS A 297 6.45 5.87 11.92
N ALA A 298 7.28 6.13 10.91
CA ALA A 298 8.59 5.51 10.77
C ALA A 298 9.49 5.72 12.01
N THR A 299 9.50 6.92 12.62
CA THR A 299 10.34 7.18 13.80
C THR A 299 9.79 6.51 15.08
N SER A 300 8.48 6.47 15.28
CA SER A 300 7.89 5.84 16.48
C SER A 300 7.88 4.31 16.39
N GLU A 301 7.67 3.73 15.22
CA GLU A 301 7.76 2.28 15.01
C GLU A 301 9.20 1.77 15.16
N LEU A 302 10.17 2.40 14.49
CA LEU A 302 11.58 2.00 14.62
C LEU A 302 12.07 2.14 16.07
N ALA A 303 11.74 3.24 16.76
CA ALA A 303 12.08 3.40 18.18
C ALA A 303 11.29 2.48 19.14
N SER A 304 10.15 1.92 18.71
CA SER A 304 9.34 0.97 19.49
C SER A 304 9.78 -0.49 19.28
N ALA A 305 10.39 -0.79 18.13
CA ALA A 305 10.94 -2.10 17.75
C ALA A 305 12.44 -2.27 18.02
N GLY A 306 13.14 -1.19 18.43
CA GLY A 306 14.55 -1.21 18.82
C GLY A 306 14.81 -1.77 20.22
N ASP A 307 16.09 -1.89 20.57
CA ASP A 307 16.57 -2.23 21.93
C ASP A 307 16.92 -0.98 22.77
N GLY A 308 16.66 0.21 22.24
CA GLY A 308 16.82 1.51 22.89
C GLY A 308 16.04 2.61 22.15
N GLY A 309 16.14 3.84 22.64
CA GLY A 309 15.43 5.02 22.14
C GLY A 309 15.97 5.58 20.82
N MET A 310 15.54 6.79 20.47
CA MET A 310 15.97 7.46 19.24
C MET A 310 15.99 8.99 19.41
N HIS A 311 17.04 9.65 18.90
CA HIS A 311 17.08 11.11 18.73
C HIS A 311 16.96 11.46 17.24
N VAL A 312 16.04 12.36 16.89
CA VAL A 312 15.84 12.87 15.52
C VAL A 312 16.01 14.40 15.46
N TRP A 313 16.78 14.88 14.49
CA TRP A 313 17.03 16.30 14.20
C TRP A 313 16.20 16.72 12.97
N LEU A 314 15.04 17.33 13.18
CA LEU A 314 14.14 17.70 12.07
C LEU A 314 14.71 18.77 11.14
N ASP A 315 15.62 19.63 11.63
CA ASP A 315 16.38 20.59 10.82
C ASP A 315 17.16 19.94 9.65
N ARG A 316 17.45 18.63 9.75
CA ARG A 316 18.15 17.86 8.72
C ARG A 316 17.21 17.22 7.69
N VAL A 317 15.89 17.21 7.91
CA VAL A 317 14.92 16.61 6.99
C VAL A 317 14.89 17.40 5.67
N PRO A 318 15.13 16.77 4.49
CA PRO A 318 15.13 17.50 3.22
C PRO A 318 13.75 18.04 2.84
N LEU A 319 13.51 19.33 3.06
CA LEU A 319 12.24 19.99 2.75
C LEU A 319 12.13 20.49 1.30
N ARG A 320 10.90 20.51 0.77
CA ARG A 320 10.52 21.19 -0.49
C ARG A 320 9.61 22.40 -0.29
N ALA A 321 8.92 22.50 0.84
CA ALA A 321 8.15 23.69 1.23
C ALA A 321 8.90 24.50 2.30
N THR A 322 8.72 25.82 2.29
CA THR A 322 9.36 26.75 3.23
C THR A 322 8.42 27.10 4.37
N GLY A 323 8.92 27.13 5.61
CA GLY A 323 8.13 27.53 6.78
C GLY A 323 7.14 26.47 7.27
N MET A 324 7.40 25.19 6.99
CA MET A 324 6.69 24.08 7.63
C MET A 324 7.00 24.07 9.13
N THR A 325 5.97 23.84 9.95
CA THR A 325 6.10 23.57 11.38
C THR A 325 6.60 22.14 11.67
N PRO A 326 7.12 21.84 12.87
CA PRO A 326 7.52 20.48 13.23
C PRO A 326 6.38 19.46 13.05
N ALA A 327 5.15 19.82 13.41
CA ALA A 327 3.96 18.98 13.21
C ALA A 327 3.69 18.69 11.72
N GLU A 328 3.79 19.70 10.84
CA GLU A 328 3.62 19.50 9.39
C GLU A 328 4.74 18.65 8.78
N VAL A 329 5.97 18.72 9.30
CA VAL A 329 7.09 17.87 8.85
C VAL A 329 6.90 16.43 9.30
N LEU A 330 6.47 16.21 10.55
CA LEU A 330 6.22 14.88 11.12
C LEU A 330 5.02 14.17 10.47
N SER A 331 3.92 14.89 10.25
CA SER A 331 2.67 14.37 9.67
C SER A 331 2.59 14.46 8.14
N SER A 332 3.70 14.78 7.47
CA SER A 332 3.77 14.85 6.01
C SER A 332 3.74 13.47 5.35
N GLU A 333 2.79 13.26 4.46
CA GLU A 333 2.59 12.02 3.68
C GLU A 333 3.18 12.16 2.25
N SER A 334 4.26 12.95 2.09
CA SER A 334 5.04 13.00 0.84
C SER A 334 5.49 11.60 0.41
N GLN A 335 5.30 11.28 -0.87
CA GLN A 335 5.58 9.99 -1.46
C GLN A 335 7.09 9.76 -1.71
N GLU A 336 7.45 8.56 -2.19
CA GLU A 336 8.80 8.16 -2.59
C GLU A 336 9.90 8.39 -1.52
N ARG A 337 9.58 8.17 -0.24
CA ARG A 337 10.54 8.25 0.88
C ARG A 337 10.66 6.90 1.59
N MET A 338 11.86 6.60 2.07
CA MET A 338 12.21 5.46 2.92
C MET A 338 13.12 5.94 4.05
N MET A 339 13.16 5.18 5.16
CA MET A 339 14.05 5.40 6.29
C MET A 339 14.88 4.15 6.57
N ALA A 340 16.21 4.28 6.62
CA ALA A 340 17.11 3.17 6.90
C ALA A 340 17.81 3.33 8.26
N VAL A 341 18.07 2.20 8.91
CA VAL A 341 18.95 2.09 10.08
C VAL A 341 20.29 1.53 9.62
N VAL A 342 21.38 2.24 9.88
CA VAL A 342 22.71 2.00 9.28
C VAL A 342 23.80 2.07 10.35
N LYS A 343 24.75 1.12 10.34
CA LYS A 343 25.86 1.15 11.31
C LYS A 343 26.82 2.31 11.01
N PRO A 344 27.46 2.94 12.01
CA PRO A 344 28.40 4.05 11.78
C PRO A 344 29.56 3.74 10.82
N SER A 345 29.98 2.47 10.73
CA SER A 345 30.99 2.00 9.77
C SER A 345 30.52 2.02 8.31
N ASP A 346 29.21 1.93 8.10
CA ASP A 346 28.60 1.60 6.81
C ASP A 346 27.95 2.84 6.15
N VAL A 347 27.83 3.96 6.89
CA VAL A 347 27.22 5.22 6.43
C VAL A 347 27.87 5.77 5.15
N ASP A 348 29.20 5.78 5.06
CA ASP A 348 29.90 6.26 3.85
C ASP A 348 29.61 5.40 2.61
N ALA A 349 29.42 4.09 2.81
CA ALA A 349 29.05 3.14 1.76
C ALA A 349 27.57 3.30 1.37
N PHE A 350 26.67 3.41 2.34
CA PHE A 350 25.24 3.69 2.11
C PHE A 350 25.07 4.97 1.28
N MET A 351 25.71 6.05 1.71
CA MET A 351 25.68 7.34 1.02
C MET A 351 26.37 7.28 -0.35
N ALA A 352 27.29 6.34 -0.59
CA ALA A 352 27.86 6.11 -1.91
C ALA A 352 26.88 5.39 -2.86
N VAL A 353 26.11 4.42 -2.37
CA VAL A 353 25.04 3.76 -3.15
C VAL A 353 23.92 4.75 -3.48
N CYS A 354 23.46 5.57 -2.52
CA CYS A 354 22.47 6.60 -2.82
C CYS A 354 22.97 7.60 -3.87
N ARG A 355 24.21 8.10 -3.75
CA ARG A 355 24.83 8.98 -4.78
C ARG A 355 24.98 8.30 -6.14
N LYS A 356 25.24 6.99 -6.21
CA LYS A 356 25.33 6.23 -7.47
C LYS A 356 24.00 6.21 -8.22
N TRP A 357 22.90 6.13 -7.47
CA TRP A 357 21.53 6.12 -8.00
C TRP A 357 20.89 7.52 -8.08
N ASP A 358 21.61 8.60 -7.77
CA ASP A 358 21.07 9.99 -7.69
C ASP A 358 19.91 10.16 -6.67
N VAL A 359 19.91 9.31 -5.64
CA VAL A 359 18.94 9.36 -4.53
C VAL A 359 19.45 10.30 -3.43
N ILE A 360 18.61 11.25 -3.02
CA ILE A 360 18.90 12.11 -1.86
C ILE A 360 18.85 11.23 -0.60
N ALA A 361 19.88 11.32 0.24
CA ALA A 361 19.95 10.68 1.55
C ALA A 361 20.52 11.65 2.59
N THR A 362 20.05 11.59 3.84
CA THR A 362 20.52 12.44 4.93
C THR A 362 20.38 11.75 6.29
N GLU A 363 21.44 11.79 7.11
CA GLU A 363 21.39 11.36 8.51
C GLU A 363 20.50 12.32 9.30
N VAL A 364 19.28 11.88 9.62
CA VAL A 364 18.26 12.65 10.36
C VAL A 364 18.19 12.27 11.84
N GLY A 365 18.82 11.17 12.27
CA GLY A 365 18.78 10.75 13.67
C GLY A 365 19.79 9.65 14.02
N GLU A 366 19.73 9.17 15.26
CA GLU A 366 20.47 8.01 15.75
C GLU A 366 19.70 7.25 16.84
N VAL A 367 19.95 5.94 16.93
CA VAL A 367 19.44 5.05 17.99
C VAL A 367 20.23 5.31 19.27
N THR A 368 19.55 5.48 20.41
CA THR A 368 20.16 5.81 21.71
C THR A 368 20.12 4.61 22.66
N ASP A 369 20.58 4.80 23.90
CA ASP A 369 20.54 3.83 25.01
C ASP A 369 19.40 4.08 26.02
N GLY A 370 18.58 5.12 25.79
CA GLY A 370 17.40 5.43 26.61
C GLY A 370 16.14 4.65 26.19
N ASP A 371 14.97 5.07 26.69
CA ASP A 371 13.65 4.51 26.38
C ASP A 371 12.71 5.51 25.66
N ARG A 372 13.25 6.64 25.19
CA ARG A 372 12.52 7.79 24.66
C ARG A 372 12.72 7.96 23.15
N LEU A 373 11.66 8.38 22.46
CA LEU A 373 11.77 9.07 21.18
C LEU A 373 11.83 10.58 21.45
N VAL A 374 13.00 11.15 21.20
CA VAL A 374 13.29 12.58 21.36
C VAL A 374 13.43 13.20 19.98
N ILE A 375 12.68 14.26 19.70
CA ILE A 375 12.77 14.97 18.42
C ILE A 375 13.01 16.45 18.68
N THR A 376 14.04 16.98 18.01
CA THR A 376 14.49 18.37 18.15
C THR A 376 14.32 19.18 16.87
N TRP A 377 13.97 20.46 17.04
CA TRP A 377 13.89 21.47 15.98
C TRP A 377 14.54 22.77 16.49
N HIS A 378 15.47 23.36 15.74
CA HIS A 378 16.24 24.56 16.13
C HIS A 378 16.86 24.45 17.55
N ASP A 379 17.51 23.32 17.83
CA ASP A 379 18.09 22.95 19.14
C ASP A 379 17.08 22.90 20.31
N GLN A 380 15.77 22.98 20.06
CA GLN A 380 14.70 22.83 21.05
C GLN A 380 14.06 21.44 20.97
N VAL A 381 13.68 20.86 22.12
CA VAL A 381 12.92 19.60 22.17
C VAL A 381 11.45 19.89 21.87
N VAL A 382 10.93 19.30 20.79
CA VAL A 382 9.53 19.44 20.34
C VAL A 382 8.73 18.15 20.48
N VAL A 383 9.39 17.01 20.66
CA VAL A 383 8.77 15.72 21.05
C VAL A 383 9.66 15.05 22.08
N ASP A 384 9.08 14.61 23.18
CA ASP A 384 9.69 13.68 24.14
C ASP A 384 8.62 12.70 24.63
N VAL A 385 8.61 11.50 24.04
CA VAL A 385 7.57 10.48 24.26
C VAL A 385 8.16 9.08 24.47
N PRO A 386 7.47 8.18 25.20
CA PRO A 386 7.72 6.76 25.05
C PRO A 386 7.29 6.34 23.62
N PRO A 387 8.14 5.72 22.79
CA PRO A 387 7.78 5.41 21.41
C PRO A 387 6.62 4.42 21.32
N ARG A 388 6.55 3.49 22.28
CA ARG A 388 5.53 2.44 22.36
C ARG A 388 4.10 2.96 22.55
N THR A 389 3.93 4.07 23.28
CA THR A 389 2.59 4.66 23.52
C THR A 389 2.05 5.35 22.29
N VAL A 390 2.93 5.84 21.41
CA VAL A 390 2.56 6.32 20.07
C VAL A 390 2.29 5.15 19.12
N ALA A 391 3.24 4.21 18.98
CA ALA A 391 3.23 3.21 17.91
C ALA A 391 2.30 1.99 18.13
N HIS A 392 2.11 1.52 19.37
CA HIS A 392 1.46 0.22 19.61
C HIS A 392 0.34 0.26 20.65
N GLU A 393 0.52 1.03 21.72
CA GLU A 393 -0.37 1.03 22.90
C GLU A 393 -1.52 2.04 22.77
N GLY A 394 -1.89 2.38 21.53
CA GLY A 394 -3.07 3.18 21.21
C GLY A 394 -4.40 2.53 21.62
N PRO A 395 -5.52 3.28 21.56
CA PRO A 395 -6.84 2.82 22.00
C PRO A 395 -7.28 1.50 21.35
N VAL A 396 -8.12 0.75 22.05
CA VAL A 396 -8.70 -0.51 21.58
C VAL A 396 -10.18 -0.53 21.94
N TYR A 397 -11.06 -0.70 20.96
CA TYR A 397 -12.49 -0.54 21.13
C TYR A 397 -13.27 -1.83 20.89
N HIS A 398 -13.90 -2.32 21.95
CA HIS A 398 -15.01 -3.28 21.87
C HIS A 398 -16.27 -2.54 21.43
N ARG A 399 -16.40 -2.31 20.12
CA ARG A 399 -17.61 -1.72 19.53
C ARG A 399 -18.83 -2.62 19.79
N PRO A 400 -20.03 -2.07 20.07
CA PRO A 400 -21.26 -2.84 20.04
C PRO A 400 -21.46 -3.49 18.66
N ILE A 401 -22.01 -4.71 18.64
CA ILE A 401 -22.29 -5.46 17.41
C ILE A 401 -23.75 -5.91 17.45
N GLU A 402 -24.49 -5.54 16.42
CA GLU A 402 -25.89 -5.92 16.21
C GLU A 402 -26.08 -6.37 14.76
N ARG A 403 -27.08 -7.21 14.50
CA ARG A 403 -27.44 -7.65 13.15
C ARG A 403 -28.48 -6.69 12.55
N PRO A 404 -28.32 -6.23 11.29
CA PRO A 404 -29.30 -5.37 10.64
C PRO A 404 -30.70 -5.99 10.63
N ALA A 405 -31.73 -5.21 10.97
CA ALA A 405 -33.11 -5.68 11.08
C ALA A 405 -33.74 -6.06 9.72
N ASP A 406 -33.25 -5.50 8.61
CA ASP A 406 -33.66 -5.81 7.25
C ASP A 406 -33.04 -7.11 6.71
N GLN A 407 -32.04 -7.68 7.40
CA GLN A 407 -31.23 -8.79 6.90
C GLN A 407 -32.07 -10.06 6.61
N ASP A 408 -33.13 -10.33 7.37
CA ASP A 408 -34.03 -11.47 7.09
C ASP A 408 -34.88 -11.24 5.85
N ALA A 409 -35.44 -10.03 5.68
CA ALA A 409 -36.21 -9.67 4.49
C ALA A 409 -35.33 -9.70 3.23
N LEU A 410 -34.06 -9.29 3.35
CA LEU A 410 -33.08 -9.39 2.27
C LEU A 410 -32.69 -10.85 1.95
N GLN A 411 -32.53 -11.71 2.96
CA GLN A 411 -32.26 -13.14 2.77
C GLN A 411 -33.47 -13.92 2.21
N ALA A 412 -34.70 -13.47 2.51
CA ALA A 412 -35.94 -14.07 2.02
C ALA A 412 -36.31 -13.65 0.58
N ASN A 413 -35.62 -12.68 -0.01
CA ASN A 413 -35.85 -12.24 -1.39
C ASN A 413 -35.15 -13.16 -2.41
N GLY A 414 -35.67 -14.39 -2.53
CA GLY A 414 -35.07 -15.47 -3.32
C GLY A 414 -35.47 -15.49 -4.80
N PRO A 415 -34.77 -16.32 -5.61
CA PRO A 415 -34.93 -16.38 -7.07
C PRO A 415 -36.27 -16.98 -7.54
N GLU A 416 -37.06 -17.58 -6.66
CA GLU A 416 -38.43 -18.01 -6.91
C GLU A 416 -39.41 -16.85 -7.19
N SER A 417 -39.07 -15.62 -6.75
CA SER A 417 -39.79 -14.40 -7.11
C SER A 417 -39.55 -13.94 -8.56
N LEU A 418 -38.51 -14.45 -9.23
CA LEU A 418 -38.05 -13.95 -10.51
C LEU A 418 -38.74 -14.65 -11.69
N THR A 419 -39.34 -13.86 -12.59
CA THR A 419 -39.93 -14.34 -13.85
C THR A 419 -38.90 -15.10 -14.69
N ARG A 420 -39.09 -16.41 -14.82
CA ARG A 420 -38.25 -17.26 -15.66
C ARG A 420 -38.57 -17.04 -17.15
N PRO A 421 -37.56 -17.06 -18.05
CA PRO A 421 -37.80 -16.97 -19.49
C PRO A 421 -38.64 -18.16 -19.97
N GLN A 422 -39.67 -17.90 -20.79
CA GLN A 422 -40.62 -18.93 -21.25
C GLN A 422 -40.34 -19.37 -22.71
N SER A 423 -39.60 -18.56 -23.47
CA SER A 423 -39.29 -18.80 -24.87
C SER A 423 -37.79 -18.70 -25.18
N ALA A 424 -37.41 -19.18 -26.37
CA ALA A 424 -36.05 -18.99 -26.89
C ALA A 424 -35.70 -17.50 -27.11
N ALA A 425 -36.69 -16.64 -27.35
CA ALA A 425 -36.49 -15.19 -27.45
C ALA A 425 -36.15 -14.58 -26.08
N ASP A 426 -36.84 -14.99 -25.02
CA ASP A 426 -36.57 -14.54 -23.64
C ASP A 426 -35.19 -15.02 -23.17
N LEU A 427 -34.84 -16.27 -23.45
CA LEU A 427 -33.50 -16.81 -23.17
C LEU A 427 -32.40 -16.03 -23.89
N ARG A 428 -32.62 -15.68 -25.17
CA ARG A 428 -31.69 -14.83 -25.93
C ARG A 428 -31.59 -13.42 -25.35
N ALA A 429 -32.70 -12.81 -24.95
CA ALA A 429 -32.73 -11.48 -24.35
C ALA A 429 -32.03 -11.46 -22.97
N LEU A 430 -32.28 -12.48 -22.13
CA LEU A 430 -31.62 -12.66 -20.84
C LEU A 430 -30.11 -12.85 -21.00
N LEU A 431 -29.67 -13.73 -21.92
CA LEU A 431 -28.26 -13.98 -22.19
C LEU A 431 -27.54 -12.72 -22.71
N LEU A 432 -28.16 -11.97 -23.61
CA LEU A 432 -27.61 -10.70 -24.10
C LEU A 432 -27.49 -9.68 -22.95
N ARG A 433 -28.53 -9.53 -22.11
CA ARG A 433 -28.51 -8.65 -20.93
C ARG A 433 -27.44 -9.04 -19.91
N MET A 434 -27.15 -10.33 -19.76
CA MET A 434 -26.05 -10.81 -18.92
C MET A 434 -24.69 -10.46 -19.54
N ILE A 435 -24.45 -10.81 -20.80
CA ILE A 435 -23.17 -10.56 -21.49
C ILE A 435 -22.88 -9.06 -21.63
N SER A 436 -23.91 -8.21 -21.77
CA SER A 436 -23.79 -6.75 -21.82
C SER A 436 -23.74 -6.08 -20.44
N SER A 437 -23.86 -6.83 -19.33
CA SER A 437 -23.76 -6.25 -17.98
C SER A 437 -22.34 -5.77 -17.70
N PRO A 438 -22.10 -4.54 -17.20
CA PRO A 438 -20.75 -4.03 -16.91
C PRO A 438 -19.88 -4.98 -16.06
N ASN A 439 -20.51 -5.74 -15.16
CA ASN A 439 -19.83 -6.72 -14.29
C ASN A 439 -19.37 -7.97 -15.04
N LEU A 440 -20.09 -8.42 -16.07
CA LEU A 440 -19.77 -9.64 -16.86
C LEU A 440 -19.11 -9.34 -18.21
N ALA A 441 -19.28 -8.12 -18.74
CA ALA A 441 -18.68 -7.68 -19.99
C ALA A 441 -17.15 -7.61 -19.93
N SER A 442 -16.51 -7.64 -21.10
CA SER A 442 -15.05 -7.65 -21.22
C SER A 442 -14.41 -6.41 -20.61
N LYS A 443 -13.46 -6.62 -19.70
CA LYS A 443 -12.66 -5.57 -19.03
C LYS A 443 -11.50 -5.04 -19.90
N ARG A 444 -11.46 -5.42 -21.19
CA ARG A 444 -10.40 -5.09 -22.15
C ARG A 444 -10.01 -3.60 -22.13
N TRP A 445 -10.99 -2.70 -22.05
CA TRP A 445 -10.78 -1.26 -22.06
C TRP A 445 -9.99 -0.73 -20.84
N VAL A 446 -9.98 -1.47 -19.73
CA VAL A 446 -9.07 -1.24 -18.59
C VAL A 446 -7.71 -1.85 -18.91
N THR A 447 -7.69 -3.16 -19.18
CA THR A 447 -6.47 -3.97 -19.23
C THR A 447 -5.53 -3.63 -20.39
N GLU A 448 -6.02 -2.98 -21.45
CA GLU A 448 -5.20 -2.48 -22.56
C GLU A 448 -4.50 -1.14 -22.25
N GLN A 449 -4.79 -0.51 -21.11
CA GLN A 449 -4.04 0.65 -20.60
C GLN A 449 -2.85 0.24 -19.71
N TYR A 450 -2.79 -1.04 -19.31
CA TYR A 450 -1.75 -1.58 -18.44
C TYR A 450 -0.71 -2.36 -19.26
N ASP A 451 0.56 -2.27 -18.89
CA ASP A 451 1.54 -3.26 -19.32
C ASP A 451 1.28 -4.62 -18.65
N ARG A 452 1.64 -5.67 -19.37
CA ARG A 452 1.63 -7.07 -18.90
C ARG A 452 2.85 -7.87 -19.39
N TYR A 453 3.87 -7.22 -19.94
CA TYR A 453 4.97 -7.85 -20.67
C TYR A 453 6.38 -7.45 -20.20
N VAL A 454 6.54 -6.31 -19.52
CA VAL A 454 7.82 -5.85 -19.00
C VAL A 454 8.38 -6.89 -18.02
N ARG A 455 9.71 -6.98 -17.97
CA ARG A 455 10.49 -8.08 -17.37
C ARG A 455 10.37 -9.45 -18.05
N GLY A 456 9.42 -9.67 -18.97
CA GLY A 456 9.34 -10.89 -19.80
C GLY A 456 8.99 -12.18 -19.04
N ASN A 457 8.49 -12.06 -17.80
CA ASN A 457 8.21 -13.19 -16.91
C ASN A 457 6.71 -13.48 -16.70
N THR A 458 5.81 -12.66 -17.25
CA THR A 458 4.37 -12.95 -17.25
C THR A 458 4.06 -14.20 -18.07
N VAL A 459 3.47 -15.20 -17.43
CA VAL A 459 3.01 -16.45 -18.06
C VAL A 459 1.52 -16.37 -18.36
N LEU A 460 0.73 -15.82 -17.43
CA LEU A 460 -0.69 -15.52 -17.60
C LEU A 460 -1.00 -14.12 -17.07
N ALA A 461 -1.95 -13.47 -17.73
CA ALA A 461 -2.58 -12.23 -17.31
C ALA A 461 -4.02 -12.24 -17.87
N GLN A 462 -4.72 -11.10 -17.89
CA GLN A 462 -6.10 -11.03 -18.38
C GLN A 462 -6.16 -11.49 -19.86
N PRO A 463 -7.08 -12.39 -20.25
CA PRO A 463 -8.32 -12.77 -19.55
C PRO A 463 -8.27 -14.12 -18.81
N ALA A 464 -7.13 -14.59 -18.31
CA ALA A 464 -7.06 -15.81 -17.50
C ALA A 464 -7.68 -15.61 -16.09
N ASP A 465 -8.12 -16.71 -15.46
CA ASP A 465 -8.73 -16.71 -14.12
C ASP A 465 -7.75 -16.34 -12.98
N SER A 466 -6.45 -16.25 -13.28
CA SER A 466 -5.42 -15.75 -12.36
C SER A 466 -4.25 -15.16 -13.17
N GLY A 467 -3.59 -14.15 -12.61
CA GLY A 467 -2.30 -13.69 -13.10
C GLY A 467 -1.21 -14.67 -12.67
N MET A 468 -0.26 -14.99 -13.55
CA MET A 468 0.85 -15.89 -13.23
C MET A 468 2.18 -15.30 -13.72
N VAL A 469 3.16 -15.26 -12.83
CA VAL A 469 4.51 -14.75 -13.10
C VAL A 469 5.58 -15.76 -12.71
N ARG A 470 6.55 -15.92 -13.59
CA ARG A 470 7.75 -16.73 -13.37
C ARG A 470 8.74 -15.97 -12.50
N VAL A 471 9.18 -16.60 -11.42
CA VAL A 471 10.20 -16.08 -10.49
C VAL A 471 11.60 -16.47 -11.00
N ASP A 472 11.77 -17.73 -11.42
CA ASP A 472 13.04 -18.22 -11.98
C ASP A 472 12.83 -18.98 -13.31
N GLU A 473 13.75 -18.76 -14.25
CA GLU A 473 13.75 -19.37 -15.57
C GLU A 473 14.41 -20.76 -15.57
N GLN A 474 15.36 -21.05 -14.68
CA GLN A 474 16.10 -22.32 -14.68
C GLN A 474 15.26 -23.48 -14.15
N THR A 475 14.56 -23.25 -13.03
CA THR A 475 13.61 -24.19 -12.41
C THR A 475 12.21 -24.10 -13.03
N GLY A 476 11.92 -23.03 -13.78
CA GLY A 476 10.59 -22.70 -14.27
C GLY A 476 9.59 -22.28 -13.18
N ARG A 477 10.08 -22.02 -11.96
CA ARG A 477 9.25 -21.73 -10.78
C ARG A 477 8.58 -20.37 -10.90
N GLY A 478 7.34 -20.28 -10.44
CA GLY A 478 6.52 -19.08 -10.50
C GLY A 478 5.35 -19.14 -9.53
N VAL A 479 4.66 -18.01 -9.40
CA VAL A 479 3.48 -17.84 -8.55
C VAL A 479 2.27 -17.41 -9.37
N ALA A 480 1.08 -17.76 -8.89
CA ALA A 480 -0.19 -17.30 -9.41
C ALA A 480 -0.94 -16.52 -8.33
N LEU A 481 -1.65 -15.46 -8.73
CA LEU A 481 -2.47 -14.62 -7.86
C LEU A 481 -3.84 -14.39 -8.51
N SER A 482 -4.90 -14.54 -7.72
CA SER A 482 -6.22 -13.98 -7.99
C SER A 482 -6.63 -13.09 -6.83
N THR A 483 -7.63 -12.25 -7.07
CA THR A 483 -8.26 -11.37 -6.08
C THR A 483 -9.76 -11.47 -6.31
N ASP A 484 -10.51 -11.85 -5.30
CA ASP A 484 -11.92 -12.25 -5.45
C ASP A 484 -12.75 -11.76 -4.26
N CYS A 485 -13.73 -10.87 -4.48
CA CYS A 485 -14.66 -10.46 -3.43
C CYS A 485 -16.08 -10.16 -3.96
N ASN A 486 -17.03 -11.06 -3.70
CA ASN A 486 -18.43 -10.89 -4.08
C ASN A 486 -19.21 -10.11 -3.01
N GLY A 487 -19.20 -8.78 -3.12
CA GLY A 487 -19.93 -7.89 -2.20
C GLY A 487 -21.42 -8.17 -2.05
N ARG A 488 -22.09 -8.80 -3.04
CA ARG A 488 -23.50 -9.20 -2.91
C ARG A 488 -23.68 -10.40 -1.99
N PHE A 489 -22.74 -11.34 -1.98
CA PHE A 489 -22.74 -12.44 -1.02
C PHE A 489 -22.44 -11.89 0.39
N CYS A 490 -21.48 -10.97 0.52
CA CYS A 490 -21.21 -10.29 1.79
C CYS A 490 -22.42 -9.50 2.33
N LYS A 491 -23.23 -8.88 1.46
CA LYS A 491 -24.46 -8.18 1.86
C LYS A 491 -25.59 -9.14 2.28
N LEU A 492 -25.64 -10.34 1.71
CA LEU A 492 -26.63 -11.37 2.07
C LEU A 492 -26.26 -12.08 3.37
N ASP A 493 -24.99 -12.44 3.55
CA ASP A 493 -24.44 -13.07 4.75
C ASP A 493 -22.92 -12.75 4.80
N PRO A 494 -22.46 -11.84 5.66
CA PRO A 494 -21.06 -11.42 5.70
C PRO A 494 -20.06 -12.56 5.93
N TYR A 495 -20.47 -13.60 6.67
CA TYR A 495 -19.62 -14.74 6.97
C TYR A 495 -19.51 -15.67 5.76
N GLN A 496 -20.61 -15.96 5.06
CA GLN A 496 -20.57 -16.72 3.81
C GLN A 496 -19.88 -15.96 2.67
N GLY A 497 -20.06 -14.64 2.59
CA GLY A 497 -19.32 -13.79 1.66
C GLY A 497 -17.81 -13.87 1.88
N ALA A 498 -17.36 -13.74 3.13
CA ALA A 498 -15.95 -13.84 3.50
C ALA A 498 -15.34 -15.25 3.34
N GLN A 499 -16.15 -16.32 3.36
CA GLN A 499 -15.69 -17.68 3.03
C GLN A 499 -15.37 -17.89 1.54
N GLY A 500 -15.84 -16.98 0.68
CA GLY A 500 -15.56 -16.98 -0.76
C GLY A 500 -16.33 -18.05 -1.56
N PRO A 501 -16.46 -17.88 -2.89
CA PRO A 501 -17.29 -18.75 -3.73
C PRO A 501 -16.80 -20.21 -3.85
N GLY A 502 -15.61 -20.54 -3.33
CA GLY A 502 -15.04 -21.89 -3.33
C GLY A 502 -15.69 -22.88 -2.34
N ARG A 503 -16.46 -22.39 -1.36
CA ARG A 503 -17.31 -23.23 -0.50
C ARG A 503 -18.76 -22.83 -0.75
N GLY A 504 -19.45 -23.63 -1.55
CA GLY A 504 -20.84 -23.34 -1.95
C GLY A 504 -21.76 -23.15 -0.75
N VAL A 505 -22.69 -22.20 -0.89
CA VAL A 505 -23.70 -21.84 0.12
C VAL A 505 -24.29 -23.12 0.74
N PRO A 506 -24.29 -23.26 2.08
CA PRO A 506 -24.84 -24.45 2.73
C PRO A 506 -26.33 -24.53 2.41
N GLU A 507 -26.76 -25.63 1.78
CA GLU A 507 -28.17 -25.92 1.49
C GLU A 507 -28.97 -25.92 2.80
N ARG A 508 -29.60 -24.78 3.14
CA ARG A 508 -30.44 -24.64 4.33
C ARG A 508 -31.76 -25.40 4.12
N GLY A 509 -31.74 -26.69 4.45
CA GLY A 509 -32.94 -27.42 4.86
C GLY A 509 -34.05 -27.60 3.81
N LEU A 510 -33.70 -27.84 2.54
CA LEU A 510 -34.64 -28.52 1.65
C LEU A 510 -34.80 -29.98 2.13
N ASP A 511 -35.91 -30.24 2.84
CA ASP A 511 -36.20 -31.54 3.44
C ASP A 511 -36.26 -32.62 2.36
N ARG A 512 -35.43 -33.66 2.47
CA ARG A 512 -35.31 -34.73 1.46
C ARG A 512 -36.41 -35.76 1.66
N ARG A 513 -37.64 -35.37 1.33
CA ARG A 513 -38.77 -36.29 1.18
C ARG A 513 -39.18 -36.41 -0.29
N ASP A 514 -39.16 -37.64 -0.77
CA ASP A 514 -40.01 -38.16 -1.84
C ASP A 514 -39.99 -37.44 -3.21
N ALA A 515 -38.78 -37.06 -3.66
CA ALA A 515 -38.50 -36.78 -5.07
C ALA A 515 -38.05 -38.05 -5.84
N ALA A 516 -38.80 -39.16 -5.72
CA ALA A 516 -38.59 -40.39 -6.47
C ALA A 516 -39.07 -40.27 -7.95
N GLY A 517 -38.66 -39.19 -8.61
CA GLY A 517 -39.14 -38.76 -9.92
C GLY A 517 -38.02 -38.08 -10.71
N GLY A 518 -37.00 -38.86 -11.07
CA GLY A 518 -35.77 -38.36 -11.68
C GLY A 518 -35.91 -37.88 -13.13
N HIS A 519 -36.50 -36.69 -13.33
CA HIS A 519 -36.44 -35.98 -14.61
C HIS A 519 -34.98 -35.62 -14.94
N ARG A 520 -34.34 -36.45 -15.77
CA ARG A 520 -33.06 -36.12 -16.38
C ARG A 520 -33.26 -34.88 -17.26
N LEU A 521 -32.46 -33.84 -17.04
CA LEU A 521 -32.26 -32.81 -18.06
C LEU A 521 -31.77 -33.51 -19.34
N PRO A 522 -32.35 -33.24 -20.51
CA PRO A 522 -31.94 -33.92 -21.74
C PRO A 522 -30.49 -33.57 -22.08
N GLU A 523 -29.67 -34.60 -22.33
CA GLU A 523 -28.37 -34.39 -22.94
C GLU A 523 -28.57 -33.69 -24.29
N LEU A 524 -27.97 -32.50 -24.46
CA LEU A 524 -28.05 -31.73 -25.70
C LEU A 524 -27.11 -32.33 -26.76
N ARG A 525 -27.44 -33.57 -27.18
CA ARG A 525 -26.70 -34.33 -28.19
C ARG A 525 -26.83 -33.64 -29.54
N LEU A 526 -25.73 -33.05 -30.01
CA LEU A 526 -25.58 -32.64 -31.40
C LEU A 526 -25.84 -33.84 -32.32
N ALA A 527 -26.90 -33.77 -33.11
CA ALA A 527 -27.30 -34.85 -33.99
C ALA A 527 -26.25 -35.04 -35.10
N ARG A 528 -25.57 -36.20 -35.09
CA ARG A 528 -24.70 -36.62 -36.19
C ARG A 528 -25.56 -37.10 -37.36
N GLY A 529 -25.85 -36.20 -38.30
CA GLY A 529 -26.36 -36.57 -39.62
C GLY A 529 -25.34 -37.41 -40.41
N PRO A 530 -25.79 -38.20 -41.39
CA PRO A 530 -24.91 -39.05 -42.20
C PRO A 530 -23.93 -38.23 -43.06
N GLY A 531 -22.78 -38.83 -43.35
CA GLY A 531 -21.57 -38.10 -43.75
C GLY A 531 -21.64 -37.32 -45.07
N ARG A 532 -20.99 -36.15 -45.05
CA ARG A 532 -20.30 -35.56 -46.20
C ARG A 532 -18.97 -35.01 -45.70
N ASP A 533 -17.86 -35.46 -46.27
CA ASP A 533 -16.53 -35.04 -45.85
C ASP A 533 -16.23 -33.60 -46.25
N VAL A 534 -15.75 -32.80 -45.30
CA VAL A 534 -15.21 -31.45 -45.54
C VAL A 534 -13.72 -31.48 -45.19
N ALA A 535 -12.90 -31.83 -46.19
CA ALA A 535 -11.46 -31.95 -46.02
C ALA A 535 -10.79 -30.55 -45.89
N VAL A 536 -10.34 -30.21 -44.68
CA VAL A 536 -9.49 -29.03 -44.44
C VAL A 536 -8.09 -29.32 -45.00
N ARG A 537 -7.82 -28.84 -46.22
CA ARG A 537 -6.60 -29.16 -46.97
C ARG A 537 -5.41 -28.32 -46.45
N ALA A 538 -4.39 -28.98 -45.92
CA ALA A 538 -3.14 -28.32 -45.54
C ALA A 538 -2.41 -27.76 -46.78
N GLY A 539 -1.94 -26.51 -46.71
CA GLY A 539 -1.21 -25.86 -47.80
C GLY A 539 0.26 -26.30 -47.86
N HIS A 540 0.70 -26.76 -49.03
CA HIS A 540 2.10 -27.07 -49.33
C HIS A 540 2.61 -26.21 -50.51
N GLN A 541 3.93 -26.04 -50.62
CA GLN A 541 4.53 -24.96 -51.42
C GLN A 541 4.83 -25.30 -52.89
N GLY A 542 4.82 -24.25 -53.72
CA GLY A 542 5.65 -24.11 -54.93
C GLY A 542 4.90 -24.16 -56.27
N PRO A 543 5.56 -23.79 -57.39
CA PRO A 543 6.74 -22.92 -57.56
C PRO A 543 6.37 -21.58 -58.25
N GLY A 544 7.15 -20.51 -58.05
CA GLY A 544 6.79 -19.15 -58.51
C GLY A 544 7.55 -18.63 -59.74
N ARG A 545 7.12 -17.48 -60.28
CA ARG A 545 7.94 -16.59 -61.13
C ARG A 545 7.77 -15.11 -60.77
N ARG A 546 8.89 -14.40 -60.89
CA ARG A 546 9.22 -13.06 -60.37
C ARG A 546 8.33 -11.93 -60.91
N LEU A 547 8.15 -10.89 -60.09
CA LEU A 547 8.28 -9.49 -60.52
C LEU A 547 9.06 -8.68 -59.47
N ARG A 548 9.46 -7.43 -59.80
CA ARG A 548 10.62 -6.76 -59.18
C ARG A 548 10.31 -5.99 -57.89
N ALA A 549 11.31 -5.90 -57.02
CA ALA A 549 11.32 -5.07 -55.82
C ALA A 549 11.94 -3.69 -56.05
N ALA A 550 11.58 -2.73 -55.19
CA ALA A 550 12.31 -1.50 -54.92
C ALA A 550 12.50 -1.38 -53.39
N GLY A 551 13.70 -1.00 -52.93
CA GLY A 551 13.93 -0.60 -51.53
C GLY A 551 13.52 0.86 -51.30
N HIS A 552 13.70 1.50 -50.14
CA HIS A 552 14.32 1.20 -48.83
C HIS A 552 14.00 2.45 -47.94
N PRO A 553 14.57 2.68 -46.74
CA PRO A 553 14.95 1.83 -45.60
C PRO A 553 14.04 2.07 -44.36
N GLY A 554 14.28 1.38 -43.24
CA GLY A 554 13.50 1.63 -41.99
C GLY A 554 14.09 1.16 -40.66
N HIS A 555 14.98 0.15 -40.63
CA HIS A 555 15.56 -0.37 -39.38
C HIS A 555 17.06 -0.10 -39.25
N ARG A 556 17.45 0.88 -38.39
CA ARG A 556 18.74 0.99 -37.69
C ARG A 556 18.79 2.27 -36.83
N ARG A 557 18.34 2.22 -35.56
CA ARG A 557 18.62 3.24 -34.51
C ARG A 557 18.13 2.83 -33.10
N GLN A 558 18.72 1.80 -32.50
CA GLN A 558 18.66 1.61 -31.03
C GLN A 558 19.77 0.67 -30.52
N ARG A 559 21.01 1.17 -30.58
CA ARG A 559 22.22 0.73 -29.84
C ARG A 559 23.26 1.85 -30.05
N GLN A 560 24.23 1.98 -29.13
CA GLN A 560 25.13 3.13 -28.98
C GLN A 560 24.45 4.43 -28.53
N LEU A 561 24.21 4.54 -27.22
CA LEU A 561 24.32 5.79 -26.45
C LEU A 561 24.55 5.39 -24.98
N LEU A 562 25.81 5.22 -24.58
CA LEU A 562 26.31 5.17 -23.19
C LEU A 562 27.82 4.83 -23.20
N GLN A 563 28.68 5.85 -23.32
CA GLN A 563 29.94 6.01 -22.59
C GLN A 563 30.60 7.37 -22.97
N PRO A 564 31.38 8.00 -22.07
CA PRO A 564 31.94 9.33 -22.28
C PRO A 564 33.42 9.31 -22.69
N ASP A 565 33.90 10.36 -23.37
CA ASP A 565 35.16 11.03 -22.98
C ASP A 565 35.22 12.49 -23.47
N ARG A 566 36.35 13.16 -23.25
CA ARG A 566 36.52 14.62 -23.13
C ARG A 566 37.31 15.27 -24.30
N GLN A 567 37.36 16.61 -24.21
CA GLN A 567 38.38 17.56 -24.71
C GLN A 567 38.23 18.23 -26.10
N HIS A 568 38.12 19.56 -26.02
CA HIS A 568 38.76 20.60 -26.85
C HIS A 568 38.24 20.90 -28.28
N GLY A 569 38.27 22.20 -28.64
CA GLY A 569 38.22 22.67 -30.04
C GLY A 569 37.08 23.63 -30.42
N ASP A 570 37.14 24.89 -30.00
CA ASP A 570 36.59 26.02 -30.78
C ASP A 570 37.65 26.35 -31.87
N PRO A 571 37.31 26.79 -33.11
CA PRO A 571 36.85 28.18 -33.28
C PRO A 571 35.83 28.47 -34.42
N ALA A 572 34.87 29.34 -34.10
CA ALA A 572 34.52 30.58 -34.84
C ALA A 572 34.02 30.60 -36.32
N HIS A 573 32.92 31.36 -36.46
CA HIS A 573 32.65 32.41 -37.48
C HIS A 573 31.97 32.13 -38.85
N ALA A 574 31.39 33.24 -39.36
CA ALA A 574 30.62 33.47 -40.59
C ALA A 574 29.27 32.69 -40.76
N GLY A 575 28.19 33.29 -41.27
CA GLY A 575 27.93 34.70 -41.59
C GLY A 575 27.12 34.91 -42.88
N GLY A 576 25.79 35.00 -42.79
CA GLY A 576 24.92 35.26 -43.95
C GLY A 576 23.55 35.83 -43.58
N ARG A 577 23.02 36.77 -44.38
CA ARG A 577 21.72 37.45 -44.19
C ARG A 577 20.90 37.46 -45.47
N ARG A 578 19.59 37.78 -45.32
CA ARG A 578 18.57 38.19 -46.33
C ARG A 578 17.74 37.05 -46.94
N ALA A 579 16.50 37.27 -47.43
CA ALA A 579 15.43 38.22 -47.02
C ALA A 579 14.10 37.91 -47.74
N ARG A 580 12.97 38.04 -47.03
CA ARG A 580 11.58 38.38 -47.45
C ARG A 580 11.09 38.08 -48.90
N ARG A 581 9.87 37.49 -49.00
CA ARG A 581 8.73 38.13 -49.71
C ARG A 581 7.36 37.61 -49.27
N ASP A 582 6.34 38.48 -49.34
CA ASP A 582 4.94 38.23 -48.98
C ASP A 582 4.14 37.45 -50.05
N ARG A 583 3.01 36.85 -49.63
CA ARG A 583 1.71 37.01 -50.32
C ARG A 583 0.52 36.83 -49.37
N ARG A 584 -0.62 37.46 -49.70
CA ARG A 584 -1.83 37.61 -48.86
C ARG A 584 -2.98 36.71 -49.34
N ARG A 585 -3.96 36.38 -48.47
CA ARG A 585 -5.40 36.75 -48.58
C ARG A 585 -6.29 36.17 -47.46
N ARG A 586 -7.40 36.88 -47.16
CA ARG A 586 -8.63 36.46 -46.46
C ARG A 586 -9.83 36.91 -47.31
N PRO A 587 -10.99 36.23 -47.22
CA PRO A 587 -12.29 36.82 -46.80
C PRO A 587 -12.84 36.06 -45.57
N ALA A 588 -14.09 36.17 -45.07
CA ALA A 588 -15.06 37.28 -44.88
C ALA A 588 -16.14 36.81 -43.86
N HIS A 589 -17.11 37.65 -43.48
CA HIS A 589 -18.22 37.32 -42.55
C HIS A 589 -19.42 38.29 -42.74
N PRO A 590 -20.67 37.87 -42.46
CA PRO A 590 -21.74 38.73 -41.90
C PRO A 590 -22.33 38.15 -40.58
N ASP A 591 -22.76 38.84 -39.50
CA ASP A 591 -23.58 40.08 -39.30
C ASP A 591 -25.10 39.79 -39.51
N ARG A 592 -26.08 39.89 -38.58
CA ARG A 592 -26.31 40.60 -37.26
C ARG A 592 -26.89 39.64 -36.18
N LEU A 593 -27.53 39.92 -35.01
CA LEU A 593 -28.20 41.04 -34.26
C LEU A 593 -27.79 40.97 -32.74
N ARG A 594 -28.02 41.86 -31.74
CA ARG A 594 -29.06 42.86 -31.28
C ARG A 594 -30.29 42.25 -30.56
N HIS A 595 -30.77 42.67 -29.37
CA HIS A 595 -30.52 43.79 -28.40
C HIS A 595 -30.60 43.24 -26.94
N GLY A 596 -30.27 43.94 -25.82
CA GLY A 596 -29.69 45.27 -25.56
C GLY A 596 -29.63 45.64 -24.04
N ALA A 597 -28.95 46.77 -23.73
CA ALA A 597 -29.10 47.78 -22.64
C ALA A 597 -29.38 47.38 -21.15
N GLY A 598 -28.89 48.07 -20.10
CA GLY A 598 -28.09 49.33 -19.97
C GLY A 598 -26.95 49.21 -18.90
N ARG A 599 -26.02 50.17 -18.77
CA ARG A 599 -26.05 51.43 -17.94
C ARG A 599 -26.03 51.16 -16.41
N ASP A 600 -25.22 51.81 -15.56
CA ASP A 600 -24.36 53.02 -15.66
C ASP A 600 -22.93 52.75 -15.06
N ALA A 601 -21.83 53.42 -15.44
CA ALA A 601 -21.33 54.78 -15.13
C ALA A 601 -20.94 54.99 -13.63
N ALA A 602 -19.84 55.68 -13.23
CA ALA A 602 -18.82 56.43 -13.99
C ALA A 602 -17.49 56.65 -13.23
N ALA A 603 -16.40 56.93 -13.98
CA ALA A 603 -15.29 57.89 -13.69
C ALA A 603 -14.36 57.72 -12.44
N ALA A 604 -13.13 58.26 -12.37
CA ALA A 604 -12.09 58.63 -13.38
C ALA A 604 -10.78 59.09 -12.66
N ARG A 605 -9.72 59.41 -13.46
CA ARG A 605 -8.46 60.14 -13.09
C ARG A 605 -7.34 59.30 -12.41
N ARG A 606 -6.03 59.61 -12.55
CA ARG A 606 -5.19 60.04 -13.72
C ARG A 606 -3.68 59.85 -13.38
N HIS A 607 -2.85 59.68 -14.42
CA HIS A 607 -1.37 59.63 -14.51
C HIS A 607 -0.53 60.60 -13.60
N PRO A 608 0.81 60.41 -13.40
CA PRO A 608 1.79 59.95 -14.42
C PRO A 608 3.07 59.13 -14.04
N ARG A 609 3.62 58.49 -15.09
CA ARG A 609 5.05 58.19 -15.44
C ARG A 609 6.19 58.52 -14.44
N ARG A 610 7.15 57.57 -14.32
CA ARG A 610 8.56 57.76 -14.81
C ARG A 610 9.36 56.45 -14.90
N VAL A 611 10.55 56.52 -15.51
CA VAL A 611 11.43 55.38 -15.88
C VAL A 611 12.87 55.68 -15.47
N ARG A 612 13.62 54.70 -14.95
CA ARG A 612 15.07 54.57 -15.17
C ARG A 612 15.62 53.17 -14.82
N ARG A 613 16.61 52.72 -15.59
CA ARG A 613 17.56 51.63 -15.24
C ARG A 613 18.81 52.25 -14.59
N LEU A 614 19.60 51.48 -13.83
CA LEU A 614 21.00 51.14 -14.16
C LEU A 614 21.79 50.42 -13.03
N ARG A 615 22.71 49.54 -13.47
CA ARG A 615 23.98 49.11 -12.86
C ARG A 615 24.01 48.52 -11.44
N VAL A 616 24.21 47.20 -11.42
CA VAL A 616 25.06 46.52 -10.42
C VAL A 616 26.52 46.98 -10.59
N GLY A 617 27.25 47.15 -9.50
CA GLY A 617 28.71 47.38 -9.48
C GLY A 617 29.37 46.47 -8.45
N ALA A 618 30.47 45.81 -8.83
CA ALA A 618 31.17 44.84 -7.99
C ALA A 618 32.35 45.45 -7.22
N ARG A 619 32.63 44.96 -6.01
CA ARG A 619 33.94 45.06 -5.34
C ARG A 619 34.16 43.85 -4.42
N ARG A 620 35.44 43.48 -4.22
CA ARG A 620 35.90 42.34 -3.40
C ARG A 620 36.41 42.82 -2.04
N ALA A 621 36.29 41.98 -1.02
CA ALA A 621 37.11 42.02 0.20
C ALA A 621 37.45 40.58 0.63
N ARG A 622 38.46 40.39 1.50
CA ARG A 622 38.94 39.09 2.01
C ARG A 622 38.89 39.08 3.56
N PRO A 623 38.84 37.89 4.21
CA PRO A 623 38.65 37.77 5.66
C PRO A 623 39.95 37.97 6.48
N PRO A 624 39.82 38.27 7.79
CA PRO A 624 40.95 38.28 8.73
C PRO A 624 41.45 36.86 9.10
N ARG A 625 42.62 36.80 9.75
CA ARG A 625 43.31 35.55 10.17
C ARG A 625 43.34 35.39 11.69
N ARG A 626 43.55 34.14 12.15
CA ARG A 626 43.95 33.80 13.53
C ARG A 626 45.35 34.36 13.88
N PRO A 627 45.63 34.66 15.16
CA PRO A 627 46.97 34.61 15.75
C PRO A 627 47.31 33.20 16.30
N SER A 628 48.59 32.96 16.63
CA SER A 628 49.09 31.74 17.29
C SER A 628 50.42 32.01 18.02
N ALA A 629 50.90 31.02 18.79
CA ALA A 629 52.08 31.05 19.70
C ALA A 629 51.85 31.77 21.06
N ALA A 630 52.53 31.41 22.16
CA ALA A 630 53.19 30.16 22.58
C ALA A 630 53.47 30.22 24.11
N GLY A 631 53.60 29.08 24.81
CA GLY A 631 53.97 29.09 26.24
C GLY A 631 53.91 27.76 27.01
N ARG A 632 55.08 27.21 27.32
CA ARG A 632 55.43 26.21 28.36
C ARG A 632 56.90 26.54 28.77
N PRO A 633 57.43 26.14 29.94
CA PRO A 633 57.03 24.99 30.78
C PRO A 633 56.93 25.28 32.30
N GLY A 634 56.68 24.23 33.10
CA GLY A 634 56.81 24.19 34.56
C GLY A 634 56.60 22.76 35.08
N ALA A 635 57.34 22.33 36.10
CA ALA A 635 57.30 20.95 36.62
C ALA A 635 57.56 20.87 38.14
N GLY A 636 56.99 19.84 38.79
CA GLY A 636 57.08 19.53 40.22
C GLY A 636 55.75 18.90 40.69
N ALA A 637 55.60 17.70 41.27
CA ALA A 637 56.44 16.71 41.99
C ALA A 637 56.23 16.70 43.53
N ALA A 638 56.16 15.50 44.12
CA ALA A 638 55.80 15.15 45.52
C ALA A 638 54.34 15.50 45.92
N ALA A 639 53.47 14.63 46.47
CA ALA A 639 53.55 13.63 47.56
C ALA A 639 53.42 14.25 48.97
N GLY A 640 52.62 13.71 49.91
CA GLY A 640 51.72 12.54 49.88
C GLY A 640 51.32 12.07 51.30
N ARG A 641 50.77 10.84 51.42
CA ARG A 641 50.34 10.14 52.68
C ARG A 641 49.03 10.67 53.31
N GLY A 642 48.20 9.84 53.97
CA GLY A 642 48.20 8.36 54.05
C GLY A 642 47.37 7.75 55.20
N ALA A 643 47.21 6.42 55.17
CA ALA A 643 46.63 5.52 56.20
C ALA A 643 45.11 5.62 56.51
N GLY A 644 44.40 4.53 56.85
CA GLY A 644 44.76 3.10 56.74
C GLY A 644 43.99 2.15 57.68
N ARG A 645 44.16 0.83 57.45
CA ARG A 645 43.66 -0.34 58.25
C ARG A 645 42.15 -0.66 58.06
N GLY A 646 41.70 -1.92 58.02
CA GLY A 646 42.45 -3.19 58.16
C GLY A 646 41.75 -4.51 57.77
N PHE A 647 42.53 -5.58 57.96
CA PHE A 647 42.41 -7.06 57.78
C PHE A 647 41.27 -7.80 58.55
N PRO A 648 41.09 -9.17 58.49
CA PRO A 648 41.65 -10.24 57.60
C PRO A 648 40.78 -11.52 57.26
N ARG A 649 41.34 -12.43 56.41
CA ARG A 649 41.05 -13.91 56.21
C ARG A 649 39.77 -14.29 55.41
N ARG A 650 39.60 -15.41 54.69
CA ARG A 650 40.39 -16.55 54.06
C ARG A 650 39.35 -17.35 53.20
N HIS A 651 39.60 -18.30 52.27
CA HIS A 651 40.75 -19.00 51.64
C HIS A 651 40.68 -18.80 50.08
N ALA A 652 41.33 -19.42 49.08
CA ALA A 652 41.88 -20.75 48.72
C ALA A 652 40.82 -21.83 48.36
N VAL A 653 40.90 -22.64 47.27
CA VAL A 653 42.01 -23.02 46.34
C VAL A 653 41.49 -23.20 44.89
N GLY A 654 42.35 -23.02 43.86
CA GLY A 654 42.16 -23.61 42.52
C GLY A 654 42.59 -22.72 41.34
N GLY A 655 43.31 -23.26 40.35
CA GLY A 655 43.64 -22.51 39.12
C GLY A 655 44.55 -23.22 38.11
N ALA A 656 44.55 -22.74 36.87
CA ALA A 656 45.46 -23.11 35.78
C ALA A 656 45.63 -21.93 34.79
N ARG A 657 46.68 -21.93 33.95
CA ARG A 657 47.04 -20.83 33.02
C ARG A 657 46.82 -21.20 31.54
N PRO A 658 46.61 -20.22 30.65
CA PRO A 658 46.36 -20.46 29.22
C PRO A 658 47.64 -20.76 28.42
N VAL A 659 47.48 -21.40 27.26
CA VAL A 659 48.58 -21.81 26.35
C VAL A 659 48.41 -21.19 24.96
N ARG A 660 49.47 -20.55 24.46
CA ARG A 660 49.61 -20.13 23.04
C ARG A 660 50.15 -21.31 22.20
N ARG A 661 49.79 -21.40 20.92
CA ARG A 661 50.55 -22.15 19.89
C ARG A 661 50.69 -21.36 18.58
N ARG A 662 51.69 -21.75 17.79
CA ARG A 662 52.10 -21.19 16.47
C ARG A 662 52.11 -22.32 15.40
N PRO A 663 52.29 -22.03 14.09
CA PRO A 663 51.69 -22.83 13.01
C PRO A 663 52.62 -23.82 12.27
N GLY A 664 52.01 -24.62 11.39
CA GLY A 664 52.66 -25.43 10.33
C GLY A 664 52.67 -26.95 10.61
N PRO A 665 52.86 -27.81 9.58
CA PRO A 665 53.05 -27.56 8.14
C PRO A 665 51.77 -27.88 7.30
N GLY A 666 51.86 -27.83 5.97
CA GLY A 666 50.72 -28.07 5.05
C GLY A 666 50.98 -29.10 3.95
N HIS A 667 49.96 -29.37 3.10
CA HIS A 667 50.06 -30.26 1.94
C HIS A 667 49.25 -29.76 0.72
N ARG A 668 49.69 -30.13 -0.49
CA ARG A 668 49.11 -29.68 -1.78
C ARG A 668 47.85 -30.47 -2.19
N ARG A 669 46.82 -29.77 -2.66
CA ARG A 669 45.88 -30.20 -3.74
C ARG A 669 45.58 -28.96 -4.60
N VAL A 670 46.08 -28.83 -5.82
CA VAL A 670 45.78 -29.57 -7.06
C VAL A 670 44.37 -29.25 -7.59
N LEU A 671 44.32 -28.39 -8.61
CA LEU A 671 43.17 -28.16 -9.47
C LEU A 671 42.99 -29.34 -10.46
N PRO A 672 41.77 -29.85 -10.69
CA PRO A 672 41.45 -30.60 -11.90
C PRO A 672 41.17 -29.63 -13.05
N ALA A 673 41.78 -29.88 -14.22
CA ALA A 673 41.60 -29.06 -15.41
C ALA A 673 40.31 -29.39 -16.19
N ARG A 674 39.98 -28.53 -17.16
CA ARG A 674 38.92 -28.77 -18.16
C ARG A 674 39.11 -30.13 -18.84
N ARG A 675 38.00 -30.81 -19.14
CA ARG A 675 37.94 -31.86 -20.18
C ARG A 675 36.71 -31.67 -21.03
N ASP A 676 36.91 -31.41 -22.32
CA ASP A 676 35.85 -31.47 -23.33
C ASP A 676 35.30 -32.90 -23.44
N ARG A 677 33.97 -33.01 -23.45
CA ARG A 677 33.26 -34.17 -24.04
C ARG A 677 32.02 -33.69 -24.76
N ARG A 678 32.05 -33.79 -26.10
CA ARG A 678 30.84 -33.81 -26.93
C ARG A 678 30.23 -35.21 -26.85
N ALA A 679 28.93 -35.32 -26.59
CA ALA A 679 28.07 -36.44 -27.01
C ALA A 679 26.59 -36.09 -26.82
N ASP A 680 25.89 -35.95 -27.95
CA ASP A 680 24.52 -36.37 -28.27
C ASP A 680 23.32 -36.16 -27.31
N HIS A 681 22.27 -35.54 -27.85
CA HIS A 681 20.90 -35.61 -27.35
C HIS A 681 20.29 -37.01 -27.52
N PRO A 682 19.25 -37.32 -26.73
CA PRO A 682 17.95 -37.55 -27.38
C PRO A 682 16.81 -36.71 -26.76
N ALA A 683 16.00 -36.08 -27.62
CA ALA A 683 14.81 -35.36 -27.18
C ALA A 683 13.72 -36.32 -26.68
N ARG A 684 13.05 -35.98 -25.56
CA ARG A 684 11.79 -36.59 -25.12
C ARG A 684 10.83 -35.50 -24.66
N GLY A 685 9.60 -35.55 -25.14
CA GLY A 685 8.68 -34.41 -25.14
C GLY A 685 7.97 -34.13 -23.81
N CYS A 686 7.52 -32.89 -23.66
CA CYS A 686 6.74 -32.43 -22.51
C CYS A 686 5.42 -33.21 -22.35
N ARG A 687 5.09 -33.57 -21.12
CA ARG A 687 3.73 -33.92 -20.70
C ARG A 687 3.13 -32.75 -19.91
N PRO A 688 1.82 -32.47 -20.02
CA PRO A 688 1.21 -31.38 -19.27
C PRO A 688 1.23 -31.66 -17.76
N VAL A 689 1.74 -30.71 -16.98
CA VAL A 689 1.68 -30.75 -15.52
C VAL A 689 0.25 -30.48 -15.08
N ARG A 690 -0.32 -31.36 -14.24
CA ARG A 690 -1.60 -31.10 -13.59
C ARG A 690 -1.37 -30.20 -12.37
N ALA A 691 -2.03 -29.05 -12.33
CA ALA A 691 -2.06 -28.21 -11.12
C ALA A 691 -2.70 -28.97 -9.95
N ALA A 692 -2.06 -28.95 -8.78
CA ALA A 692 -2.55 -29.59 -7.58
C ALA A 692 -3.53 -28.68 -6.83
N VAL A 693 -4.83 -28.82 -7.12
CA VAL A 693 -5.89 -28.12 -6.36
C VAL A 693 -6.02 -28.75 -4.97
N LEU A 694 -5.71 -27.97 -3.93
CA LEU A 694 -5.72 -28.41 -2.54
C LEU A 694 -7.16 -28.63 -2.04
N ARG A 695 -7.67 -29.87 -2.13
CA ARG A 695 -8.99 -30.24 -1.59
C ARG A 695 -8.92 -30.58 -0.11
N VAL A 696 -9.41 -29.68 0.74
CA VAL A 696 -9.60 -29.93 2.17
C VAL A 696 -10.61 -31.07 2.37
N GLY A 697 -10.17 -32.17 2.99
CA GLY A 697 -11.00 -33.34 3.27
C GLY A 697 -12.00 -33.13 4.40
N ARG A 698 -13.15 -33.82 4.33
CA ARG A 698 -14.07 -33.96 5.49
C ARG A 698 -13.48 -34.96 6.50
N PRO A 699 -13.49 -34.71 7.81
CA PRO A 699 -13.16 -35.72 8.81
C PRO A 699 -14.20 -36.86 8.80
N CYS A 700 -13.73 -38.10 8.90
CA CYS A 700 -14.60 -39.28 8.93
C CYS A 700 -15.24 -39.47 10.32
N ARG A 701 -16.48 -39.97 10.36
CA ARG A 701 -17.16 -40.34 11.62
C ARG A 701 -16.58 -41.62 12.21
N GLY A 702 -15.86 -41.51 13.32
CA GLY A 702 -15.49 -42.66 14.16
C GLY A 702 -16.64 -43.14 15.05
N ARG A 703 -16.87 -44.46 15.14
CA ARG A 703 -17.76 -45.10 16.12
C ARG A 703 -16.93 -45.86 17.17
N ARG A 704 -17.21 -45.65 18.46
CA ARG A 704 -16.96 -46.49 19.67
C ARG A 704 -17.07 -45.56 20.90
N ALA A 705 -17.35 -45.99 22.13
CA ALA A 705 -18.12 -47.13 22.66
C ALA A 705 -18.49 -46.79 24.14
N ALA A 706 -19.40 -47.53 24.78
CA ALA A 706 -19.98 -47.11 26.08
C ALA A 706 -19.28 -47.70 27.32
N GLN A 707 -19.19 -46.89 28.39
CA GLN A 707 -19.12 -47.24 29.83
C GLN A 707 -19.71 -46.03 30.60
N ARG A 708 -20.91 -46.11 31.18
CA ARG A 708 -21.27 -46.63 32.52
C ARG A 708 -20.71 -45.80 33.69
N GLY A 709 -21.58 -44.96 34.29
CA GLY A 709 -21.38 -44.26 35.57
C GLY A 709 -22.66 -43.52 35.98
N ALA A 710 -23.19 -43.79 37.17
CA ALA A 710 -24.44 -43.26 37.78
C ALA A 710 -24.35 -43.51 39.31
N PRO A 711 -25.28 -43.06 40.20
CA PRO A 711 -26.61 -42.46 39.97
C PRO A 711 -26.93 -41.24 40.90
N LEU A 712 -28.23 -41.02 41.20
CA LEU A 712 -28.84 -40.11 42.20
C LEU A 712 -29.02 -38.65 41.75
N HIS A 713 -30.10 -37.91 42.10
CA HIS A 713 -31.29 -38.22 42.92
C HIS A 713 -32.53 -37.39 42.46
N ARG A 714 -33.76 -37.86 42.73
CA ARG A 714 -35.03 -37.18 43.17
C ARG A 714 -35.32 -35.69 42.81
N ASP A 715 -36.57 -35.22 42.58
CA ASP A 715 -37.93 -35.79 42.72
C ASP A 715 -39.01 -34.91 42.02
N VAL A 716 -40.23 -35.47 41.75
CA VAL A 716 -41.63 -34.91 41.93
C VAL A 716 -41.99 -33.47 41.44
N HIS A 717 -43.14 -33.06 40.85
CA HIS A 717 -44.54 -33.52 40.54
C HIS A 717 -44.91 -33.08 39.07
N ARG A 718 -45.80 -33.66 38.23
CA ARG A 718 -47.30 -33.79 38.19
C ARG A 718 -48.11 -32.48 38.41
N ALA A 719 -49.23 -32.17 37.74
CA ALA A 719 -50.09 -32.82 36.71
C ALA A 719 -50.42 -31.79 35.57
N GLY A 720 -51.27 -31.95 34.53
CA GLY A 720 -52.48 -32.76 34.27
C GLY A 720 -53.76 -32.09 34.82
N ALA A 721 -54.95 -32.08 34.20
CA ALA A 721 -55.51 -32.55 32.91
C ALA A 721 -56.99 -32.06 32.81
N ALA A 722 -57.78 -32.07 31.71
CA ALA A 722 -57.65 -32.09 30.23
C ALA A 722 -59.07 -31.95 29.59
N VAL A 723 -59.21 -31.91 28.23
CA VAL A 723 -60.48 -31.93 27.42
C VAL A 723 -61.31 -30.61 27.47
N GLY A 724 -62.03 -30.15 26.43
CA GLY A 724 -62.16 -30.54 25.00
C GLY A 724 -63.41 -29.94 24.29
N ALA A 725 -63.64 -30.28 23.01
CA ALA A 725 -64.81 -29.90 22.15
C ALA A 725 -64.93 -28.39 21.75
N HIS A 726 -65.64 -27.93 20.69
CA HIS A 726 -66.32 -28.57 19.54
C HIS A 726 -66.61 -27.54 18.40
N ARG A 727 -66.65 -27.97 17.12
CA ARG A 727 -67.30 -27.34 15.91
C ARG A 727 -66.78 -25.94 15.48
N CYS A 728 -66.49 -25.60 14.21
CA CYS A 728 -67.12 -25.77 12.88
C CYS A 728 -68.20 -24.72 12.51
N GLY A 729 -67.95 -23.87 11.49
CA GLY A 729 -68.99 -23.20 10.66
C GLY A 729 -68.69 -21.78 10.12
N GLY A 730 -68.92 -21.53 8.82
CA GLY A 730 -68.90 -20.21 8.14
C GLY A 730 -67.50 -19.68 7.75
N GLN A 731 -67.12 -19.27 6.52
CA GLN A 731 -67.75 -18.70 5.30
C GLN A 731 -68.14 -17.21 5.35
N GLY A 732 -67.87 -16.50 4.23
CA GLY A 732 -68.10 -15.05 4.02
C GLY A 732 -66.80 -14.23 4.13
N VAL A 733 -66.07 -13.75 3.11
CA VAL A 733 -66.30 -13.24 1.71
C VAL A 733 -66.43 -11.71 1.61
N ASP A 734 -65.67 -11.18 0.64
CA ASP A 734 -65.73 -9.87 -0.04
C ASP A 734 -65.18 -8.55 0.59
N ARG A 735 -64.11 -8.07 -0.09
CA ARG A 735 -63.94 -6.73 -0.72
C ARG A 735 -63.72 -5.44 0.09
N ALA A 736 -62.49 -4.95 -0.09
CA ALA A 736 -62.14 -3.66 -0.74
C ALA A 736 -62.65 -2.33 -0.14
N GLY A 737 -61.68 -1.46 0.20
CA GLY A 737 -61.93 -0.06 0.58
C GLY A 737 -60.63 0.68 0.91
N ASP A 738 -59.87 1.08 -0.11
CA ASP A 738 -58.92 2.20 0.00
C ASP A 738 -59.71 3.50 -0.19
N PRO A 739 -59.52 4.52 0.68
CA PRO A 739 -58.81 5.68 0.17
C PRO A 739 -57.97 6.44 1.21
N GLY A 740 -56.65 6.38 1.07
CA GLY A 740 -55.86 7.61 1.10
C GLY A 740 -55.34 8.13 2.47
N PRO A 741 -54.87 9.40 2.53
CA PRO A 741 -53.56 9.66 3.15
C PRO A 741 -53.56 10.61 4.37
N ARG A 742 -52.34 10.84 4.88
CA ARG A 742 -51.93 11.69 6.04
C ARG A 742 -51.95 10.93 7.38
N ASP A 743 -51.19 11.28 8.43
CA ASP A 743 -50.34 12.46 8.70
C ASP A 743 -48.95 12.09 9.30
N VAL A 744 -48.06 13.08 9.43
CA VAL A 744 -46.81 13.07 10.23
C VAL A 744 -47.07 13.93 11.48
N PRO A 745 -46.88 13.46 12.73
CA PRO A 745 -45.60 13.65 13.46
C PRO A 745 -45.34 12.57 14.56
N PRO A 746 -44.34 12.72 15.47
CA PRO A 746 -43.22 13.68 15.53
C PRO A 746 -41.82 13.05 15.38
#